data_AF-A0A834FG48-F1
#
_entry.id   AF-A0A834FG48-F1
#
_cell.length_a   1.000
_cell.length_b   1.000
_cell.length_c   1.000
_cell.angle_alpha   90.00
_cell.angle_beta   90.00
_cell.angle_gamma   90.00
#
_symmetry.space_group_name_H-M   'P 1'
#
loop_
_entity.id
_entity.type
_entity.pdbx_description
1 polymer ?
#
loop_
_entity_poly.entity_id
_entity_poly.type
_entity_poly.pdbx_seq_one_letter_code
_entity_poly.pdbx_strand_id
1 'polypeptide(L)'
;MADSLPKQLRLLTASAAIKERGKWGSKKEFILSVAGAIIGLGNVWRFPYLCYKNGGGAFLIPYSLFLVTCGIPLFVLETALGQYTSQGGIMCWRKICPLFEGMGYASQIIIFYGSISYIVVSAWAFLYLFSSFSKELPWATCDNEWNTDNCVVINTYDASANWTSPVNASSSSSSSIMEFWQRRVLNLSTGIETLGNLRWDLSLCLLLSWVICYFCVWKGVKSTGKATYFTATFPFLLLAVLCIRGMTLPGALHGIKYYLYPDLARLADPRVWVDAGTQILYSYAVCLGFLTSLGSYNKYNNNCYRDSIYLCLLNSGTSFISGFAIFSFLGYMSQKQGVDISVVAESGPGLVFIVYPQAVTLLPWPQLWSVCFFAMIILLGIDSQAGPYILQIFDHYVCSGPTLLMMAIFQSVIIGWIYGSGRFYDNIKDMIGYKPLPLIKYCWMSEEDFSSRHLVLLSGQFGFNIFVKHLCRIFKSILRFCTMSIVKIHAREIFDSRGNPTVEVDLYTDKGLFRAAVPSGASTGIYEALELRDNDKSRYLGKGVSQAVEHINSSIAPALVGQDVSVVEQEKIDQMMIDMDGTENKSKFGANAILGVSLAVCKAGAAEKGVPLYRHIADLAGNPEVILPVPVRLAHLLSSVSCFRSSDAFILFLLFYKLQAFNVINGGSHAGNKLAMQEFMILPIGASTFKDAMRIGAEVYHNLKNVIKKKYGQDATNVGDEGGFAPNILENKEALELLNEAIAKAGYTEEVVIGMDVAASEFYRDGKYDLDFKSPDDPSRYITPDELADLYKSFIKDYPVVSIEDPFDQDDWSAWTNFTDSTDIQVVGDDLTVTNPNRISKAVEEKACNCLLLKVNQIGTVTGVDESV
;
A
#
# COMPACT_ATOMS: atom_id res chain seq x y z
N MET A 1 -60.54 -48.00 -11.50
CA MET A 1 -60.03 -47.48 -12.79
C MET A 1 -58.51 -47.68 -13.01
N ALA A 2 -57.76 -48.40 -12.16
CA ALA A 2 -56.30 -48.51 -12.31
C ALA A 2 -55.80 -49.71 -13.16
N ASP A 3 -56.66 -50.68 -13.47
CA ASP A 3 -56.27 -51.94 -14.13
C ASP A 3 -56.50 -52.01 -15.65
N SER A 4 -56.93 -50.91 -16.27
CA SER A 4 -57.14 -50.80 -17.73
C SER A 4 -55.97 -50.17 -18.49
N LEU A 5 -54.80 -49.97 -17.87
CA LEU A 5 -53.65 -49.30 -18.49
C LEU A 5 -52.60 -50.29 -19.05
N PRO A 6 -52.14 -50.13 -20.31
CA PRO A 6 -51.20 -51.07 -20.95
C PRO A 6 -49.87 -51.25 -20.22
N LYS A 7 -49.29 -52.45 -20.34
CA LYS A 7 -48.02 -52.85 -19.69
C LYS A 7 -46.84 -51.91 -20.02
N GLN A 8 -46.79 -51.38 -21.25
CA GLN A 8 -45.79 -50.37 -21.67
C GLN A 8 -45.96 -49.03 -20.94
N LEU A 9 -47.19 -48.60 -20.63
CA LEU A 9 -47.41 -47.37 -19.88
C LEU A 9 -47.02 -47.51 -18.41
N ARG A 10 -47.20 -48.70 -17.80
CA ARG A 10 -46.68 -49.01 -16.45
C ARG A 10 -45.14 -49.03 -16.40
N LEU A 11 -44.45 -49.37 -17.49
CA LEU A 11 -42.99 -49.28 -17.61
C LEU A 11 -42.49 -47.84 -17.80
N LEU A 12 -43.20 -47.03 -18.60
CA LEU A 12 -42.88 -45.61 -18.78
C LEU A 12 -43.09 -44.78 -17.50
N THR A 13 -44.15 -45.06 -16.71
CA THR A 13 -44.36 -44.37 -15.42
C THR A 13 -43.39 -44.83 -14.32
N ALA A 14 -42.84 -46.05 -14.41
CA ALA A 14 -41.81 -46.53 -13.49
C ALA A 14 -40.44 -45.84 -13.68
N SER A 15 -40.17 -45.26 -14.85
CA SER A 15 -38.86 -44.69 -15.21
C SER A 15 -38.59 -43.27 -14.67
N ALA A 16 -39.57 -42.62 -14.03
CA ALA A 16 -39.43 -41.24 -13.55
C ALA A 16 -40.10 -41.00 -12.18
N ALA A 17 -39.94 -41.97 -11.25
CA ALA A 17 -40.17 -41.69 -9.84
C ALA A 17 -39.11 -40.68 -9.35
N ILE A 18 -39.43 -39.38 -9.45
CA ILE A 18 -38.59 -38.29 -8.95
C ILE A 18 -38.34 -38.57 -7.47
N LYS A 19 -37.10 -38.93 -7.14
CA LYS A 19 -36.70 -39.28 -5.78
C LYS A 19 -36.83 -38.01 -4.94
N GLU A 20 -37.87 -37.95 -4.10
CA GLU A 20 -38.13 -36.76 -3.26
C GLU A 20 -36.87 -36.39 -2.49
N ARG A 21 -36.53 -35.09 -2.51
CA ARG A 21 -35.35 -34.62 -1.79
C ARG A 21 -35.55 -34.88 -0.31
N GLY A 22 -34.54 -35.48 0.31
CA GLY A 22 -34.52 -35.71 1.75
C GLY A 22 -34.84 -34.41 2.52
N LYS A 23 -35.38 -34.57 3.73
CA LYS A 23 -35.73 -33.45 4.60
C LYS A 23 -35.02 -33.60 5.95
N TRP A 24 -34.88 -32.50 6.69
CA TRP A 24 -34.35 -32.51 8.06
C TRP A 24 -35.16 -33.45 8.96
N GLY A 25 -34.49 -34.16 9.88
CA GLY A 25 -35.15 -35.05 10.85
C GLY A 25 -36.00 -34.28 11.87
N SER A 26 -35.57 -33.07 12.21
CA SER A 26 -36.29 -32.15 13.09
C SER A 26 -36.05 -30.69 12.73
N LYS A 27 -36.92 -29.79 13.21
CA LYS A 27 -36.72 -28.34 13.06
C LYS A 27 -35.47 -27.84 13.80
N LYS A 28 -35.09 -28.49 14.91
CA LYS A 28 -33.88 -28.14 15.67
C LYS A 28 -32.61 -28.38 14.85
N GLU A 29 -32.53 -29.49 14.10
CA GLU A 29 -31.40 -29.77 13.19
C GLU A 29 -31.21 -28.67 12.15
N PHE A 30 -32.29 -28.16 11.54
CA PHE A 30 -32.21 -27.02 10.61
C PHE A 30 -31.70 -25.76 11.31
N ILE A 31 -32.33 -25.36 12.41
CA ILE A 31 -31.96 -24.12 13.14
C ILE A 31 -30.50 -24.18 13.62
N LEU A 32 -30.06 -25.30 14.19
CA LEU A 32 -28.67 -25.46 14.67
C LEU A 32 -27.66 -25.51 13.51
N SER A 33 -28.01 -26.14 12.39
CA SER A 33 -27.11 -26.19 11.22
C SER A 33 -26.98 -24.85 10.50
N VAL A 34 -28.03 -24.01 10.52
CA VAL A 34 -27.90 -22.63 10.04
C VAL A 34 -27.16 -21.76 11.06
N ALA A 35 -27.45 -21.92 12.36
CA ALA A 35 -26.80 -21.15 13.42
C ALA A 35 -25.27 -21.37 13.44
N GLY A 36 -24.78 -22.62 13.42
CA GLY A 36 -23.35 -22.90 13.41
C GLY A 36 -22.63 -22.38 12.16
N ALA A 37 -23.31 -22.30 11.02
CA ALA A 37 -22.71 -21.82 9.78
C ALA A 37 -22.62 -20.28 9.68
N ILE A 38 -23.53 -19.55 10.32
CA ILE A 38 -23.51 -18.08 10.33
C ILE A 38 -22.74 -17.53 11.54
N ILE A 39 -22.66 -18.29 12.64
CA ILE A 39 -21.90 -17.96 13.85
C ILE A 39 -20.54 -18.65 13.77
N GLY A 40 -19.58 -17.95 13.15
CA GLY A 40 -18.22 -18.42 12.95
C GLY A 40 -17.18 -17.51 13.62
N LEU A 41 -15.92 -17.67 13.20
CA LEU A 41 -14.80 -16.90 13.76
C LEU A 41 -14.92 -15.38 13.53
N GLY A 42 -15.59 -14.96 12.45
CA GLY A 42 -15.87 -13.55 12.18
C GLY A 42 -16.73 -12.86 13.26
N ASN A 43 -17.57 -13.60 13.95
CA ASN A 43 -18.34 -13.07 15.09
C ASN A 43 -17.43 -12.79 16.29
N VAL A 44 -16.40 -13.62 16.50
CA VAL A 44 -15.50 -13.52 17.66
C VAL A 44 -14.37 -12.53 17.42
N TRP A 45 -13.70 -12.55 16.27
CA TRP A 45 -12.55 -11.67 16.02
C TRP A 45 -12.87 -10.41 15.21
N ARG A 46 -13.82 -10.44 14.27
CA ARG A 46 -13.98 -9.36 13.27
C ARG A 46 -14.93 -8.29 13.77
N PHE A 47 -16.11 -8.69 14.24
CA PHE A 47 -17.11 -7.74 14.74
C PHE A 47 -16.59 -6.88 15.90
N PRO A 48 -15.95 -7.42 16.96
CA PRO A 48 -15.47 -6.59 18.06
C PRO A 48 -14.39 -5.59 17.62
N TYR A 49 -13.45 -6.02 16.78
CA TYR A 49 -12.41 -5.16 16.22
C TYR A 49 -12.99 -4.04 15.36
N LEU A 50 -13.94 -4.35 14.46
CA LEU A 50 -14.63 -3.33 13.65
C LEU A 50 -15.43 -2.36 14.51
N CYS A 51 -16.12 -2.84 15.55
CA CYS A 51 -16.84 -1.99 16.49
C CYS A 51 -15.91 -0.96 17.13
N TYR A 52 -14.77 -1.40 17.67
CA TYR A 52 -13.74 -0.54 18.22
C TYR A 52 -13.18 0.47 17.19
N LYS A 53 -12.69 0.00 16.04
CA LYS A 53 -12.07 0.82 14.98
C LYS A 53 -13.02 1.91 14.42
N ASN A 54 -14.32 1.63 14.40
CA ASN A 54 -15.32 2.47 13.73
C ASN A 54 -16.20 3.28 14.70
N GLY A 55 -15.61 3.70 15.82
CA GLY A 55 -16.23 4.63 16.78
C GLY A 55 -16.93 3.96 17.97
N GLY A 56 -16.48 2.76 18.34
CA GLY A 56 -17.02 1.99 19.46
C GLY A 56 -18.52 1.76 19.32
N GLY A 57 -19.29 2.19 20.33
CA GLY A 57 -20.74 2.04 20.34
C GLY A 57 -21.47 2.75 19.19
N ALA A 58 -20.85 3.75 18.55
CA ALA A 58 -21.45 4.44 17.40
C ALA A 58 -21.63 3.50 16.19
N PHE A 59 -20.72 2.53 16.00
CA PHE A 59 -20.79 1.53 14.92
C PHE A 59 -22.07 0.68 14.95
N LEU A 60 -22.71 0.54 16.11
CA LEU A 60 -23.96 -0.20 16.26
C LEU A 60 -25.13 0.46 15.50
N ILE A 61 -25.06 1.76 15.20
CA ILE A 61 -26.09 2.49 14.43
C ILE A 61 -26.11 2.02 12.96
N PRO A 62 -25.03 2.17 12.16
CA PRO A 62 -25.00 1.67 10.78
C PRO A 62 -25.16 0.15 10.73
N TYR A 63 -24.56 -0.60 11.67
CA TYR A 63 -24.74 -2.05 11.75
C TYR A 63 -26.21 -2.47 11.93
N SER A 64 -26.95 -1.81 12.84
CA SER A 64 -28.38 -2.08 13.06
C SER A 64 -29.26 -1.63 11.88
N LEU A 65 -28.85 -0.59 11.14
CA LEU A 65 -29.55 -0.21 9.92
C LEU A 65 -29.38 -1.27 8.83
N PHE A 66 -28.15 -1.75 8.57
CA PHE A 66 -27.90 -2.80 7.59
C PHE A 66 -28.50 -4.15 7.98
N LEU A 67 -28.53 -4.47 9.27
CA LEU A 67 -29.25 -5.62 9.82
C LEU A 67 -30.72 -5.66 9.36
N VAL A 68 -31.44 -4.55 9.52
CA VAL A 68 -32.88 -4.47 9.23
C VAL A 68 -33.17 -4.26 7.74
N THR A 69 -32.37 -3.44 7.06
CA THR A 69 -32.62 -3.03 5.66
C THR A 69 -32.05 -3.99 4.62
N CYS A 70 -31.00 -4.75 4.95
CA CYS A 70 -30.27 -5.60 4.00
C CYS A 70 -30.13 -7.05 4.50
N GLY A 71 -29.56 -7.26 5.69
CA GLY A 71 -29.25 -8.59 6.25
C GLY A 71 -30.48 -9.49 6.40
N ILE A 72 -31.46 -9.09 7.22
CA ILE A 72 -32.70 -9.87 7.42
C ILE A 72 -33.47 -10.09 6.10
N PRO A 73 -33.70 -9.08 5.23
CA PRO A 73 -34.34 -9.28 3.94
C PRO A 73 -33.64 -10.29 3.03
N LEU A 74 -32.31 -10.23 2.87
CA LEU A 74 -31.57 -11.17 2.03
C LEU A 74 -31.57 -12.59 2.60
N PHE A 75 -31.47 -12.72 3.93
CA PHE A 75 -31.53 -14.00 4.62
C PHE A 75 -32.88 -14.71 4.42
N VAL A 76 -33.98 -13.95 4.57
CA VAL A 76 -35.34 -14.42 4.28
C VAL A 76 -35.46 -14.82 2.82
N LEU A 77 -34.91 -14.03 1.90
CA LEU A 77 -34.95 -14.29 0.46
C LEU A 77 -34.30 -15.65 0.14
N GLU A 78 -33.05 -15.89 0.52
CA GLU A 78 -32.36 -17.14 0.19
C GLU A 78 -32.98 -18.37 0.85
N THR A 79 -33.35 -18.25 2.13
CA THR A 79 -33.98 -19.36 2.86
C THR A 79 -35.33 -19.74 2.25
N ALA A 80 -36.14 -18.73 1.88
CA ALA A 80 -37.43 -18.94 1.20
C ALA A 80 -37.25 -19.48 -0.23
N LEU A 81 -36.31 -18.93 -0.98
CA LEU A 81 -35.95 -19.32 -2.35
C LEU A 81 -35.53 -20.81 -2.42
N GLY A 82 -34.70 -21.24 -1.47
CA GLY A 82 -34.33 -22.64 -1.28
C GLY A 82 -35.52 -23.53 -0.92
N GLN A 83 -36.29 -23.16 0.10
CA GLN A 83 -37.44 -23.94 0.58
C GLN A 83 -38.53 -24.11 -0.50
N TYR A 84 -38.86 -23.03 -1.22
CA TYR A 84 -39.88 -22.99 -2.27
C TYR A 84 -39.53 -23.92 -3.44
N THR A 85 -38.31 -23.83 -3.97
CA THR A 85 -37.89 -24.64 -5.13
C THR A 85 -37.53 -26.08 -4.75
N SER A 86 -37.15 -26.30 -3.48
CA SER A 86 -36.49 -27.52 -2.99
C SER A 86 -35.25 -27.95 -3.82
N GLN A 87 -34.60 -27.00 -4.52
CA GLN A 87 -33.42 -27.24 -5.38
C GLN A 87 -32.10 -26.78 -4.73
N GLY A 88 -30.96 -27.19 -5.29
CA GLY A 88 -29.64 -26.65 -4.91
C GLY A 88 -29.41 -25.26 -5.53
N GLY A 89 -28.35 -24.55 -5.11
CA GLY A 89 -28.10 -23.15 -5.50
C GLY A 89 -28.25 -22.86 -7.00
N ILE A 90 -27.59 -23.65 -7.86
CA ILE A 90 -27.65 -23.50 -9.33
C ILE A 90 -29.06 -23.80 -9.88
N MET A 91 -29.59 -24.98 -9.56
CA MET A 91 -30.91 -25.44 -10.05
C MET A 91 -32.07 -24.59 -9.54
N CYS A 92 -31.88 -23.87 -8.43
CA CYS A 92 -32.84 -22.91 -7.91
C CYS A 92 -32.97 -21.69 -8.83
N TRP A 93 -31.84 -21.07 -9.23
CA TRP A 93 -31.82 -19.99 -10.21
C TRP A 93 -32.41 -20.43 -11.54
N ARG A 94 -32.04 -21.62 -12.03
CA ARG A 94 -32.59 -22.20 -13.27
C ARG A 94 -34.12 -22.35 -13.27
N LYS A 95 -34.74 -22.61 -12.12
CA LYS A 95 -36.22 -22.69 -12.00
C LYS A 95 -36.92 -21.33 -11.90
N ILE A 96 -36.23 -20.31 -11.39
CA ILE A 96 -36.80 -19.00 -11.06
C ILE A 96 -36.57 -18.01 -12.19
N CYS A 97 -35.34 -17.90 -12.68
CA CYS A 97 -34.98 -17.12 -13.85
C CYS A 97 -33.78 -17.77 -14.57
N PRO A 98 -34.01 -18.61 -15.61
CA PRO A 98 -32.95 -19.35 -16.31
C PRO A 98 -31.81 -18.46 -16.83
N LEU A 99 -32.10 -17.22 -17.22
CA LEU A 99 -31.12 -16.25 -17.73
C LEU A 99 -30.00 -15.96 -16.71
N PHE A 100 -30.28 -16.08 -15.42
CA PHE A 100 -29.32 -15.81 -14.34
C PHE A 100 -28.85 -17.08 -13.61
N GLU A 101 -28.85 -18.25 -14.29
CA GLU A 101 -28.23 -19.49 -13.76
C GLU A 101 -26.75 -19.25 -13.33
N GLY A 102 -26.06 -18.31 -13.98
CA GLY A 102 -24.72 -17.83 -13.63
C GLY A 102 -24.53 -17.39 -12.17
N MET A 103 -25.57 -16.85 -11.51
CA MET A 103 -25.53 -16.52 -10.08
C MET A 103 -25.25 -17.74 -9.21
N GLY A 104 -25.76 -18.91 -9.62
CA GLY A 104 -25.49 -20.17 -8.95
C GLY A 104 -24.03 -20.61 -9.11
N TYR A 105 -23.47 -20.53 -10.31
CA TYR A 105 -22.07 -20.92 -10.54
C TYR A 105 -21.10 -19.96 -9.82
N ALA A 106 -21.36 -18.65 -9.86
CA ALA A 106 -20.56 -17.65 -9.15
C ALA A 106 -20.51 -17.94 -7.65
N SER A 107 -21.65 -18.23 -7.00
CA SER A 107 -21.67 -18.55 -5.57
C SER A 107 -20.90 -19.83 -5.21
N GLN A 108 -20.93 -20.85 -6.09
CA GLN A 108 -20.12 -22.06 -5.87
C GLN A 108 -18.61 -21.82 -6.02
N ILE A 109 -18.18 -20.94 -6.93
CA ILE A 109 -16.76 -20.58 -7.08
C ILE A 109 -16.27 -19.82 -5.84
N ILE A 110 -17.07 -18.89 -5.33
CA ILE A 110 -16.79 -18.15 -4.08
C ILE A 110 -16.65 -19.13 -2.90
N ILE A 111 -17.59 -20.07 -2.73
CA ILE A 111 -17.49 -21.12 -1.71
C ILE A 111 -16.25 -22.00 -1.93
N PHE A 112 -15.93 -22.42 -3.15
CA PHE A 112 -14.80 -23.31 -3.41
C PHE A 112 -13.46 -22.73 -2.97
N TYR A 113 -13.16 -21.50 -3.42
CA TYR A 113 -11.98 -20.77 -2.95
C TYR A 113 -12.05 -20.45 -1.45
N GLY A 114 -13.25 -20.46 -0.88
CA GLY A 114 -13.49 -20.39 0.55
C GLY A 114 -13.20 -21.64 1.38
N SER A 115 -13.51 -22.81 0.84
CA SER A 115 -13.36 -24.08 1.56
C SER A 115 -11.92 -24.59 1.52
N ILE A 116 -11.14 -24.26 0.48
CA ILE A 116 -9.68 -24.47 0.44
C ILE A 116 -8.97 -23.85 1.65
N SER A 117 -9.64 -22.88 2.28
CA SER A 117 -8.96 -21.74 2.78
C SER A 117 -9.26 -21.51 4.25
N TYR A 118 -10.54 -21.47 4.61
CA TYR A 118 -10.96 -21.41 5.99
C TYR A 118 -10.51 -22.63 6.82
N ILE A 119 -10.33 -23.78 6.17
CA ILE A 119 -9.86 -25.01 6.78
C ILE A 119 -8.42 -24.90 7.33
N VAL A 120 -7.60 -23.98 6.80
CA VAL A 120 -6.24 -23.72 7.29
C VAL A 120 -6.26 -23.13 8.70
N VAL A 121 -7.28 -22.32 9.03
CA VAL A 121 -7.47 -21.79 10.39
C VAL A 121 -7.73 -22.90 11.39
N SER A 122 -8.56 -23.88 11.01
CA SER A 122 -8.82 -25.06 11.85
C SER A 122 -7.52 -25.84 12.09
N ALA A 123 -6.65 -25.98 11.08
CA ALA A 123 -5.35 -26.62 11.25
C ALA A 123 -4.43 -25.86 12.25
N TRP A 124 -4.39 -24.52 12.20
CA TRP A 124 -3.68 -23.72 13.21
C TRP A 124 -4.29 -23.90 14.60
N ALA A 125 -5.61 -23.85 14.72
CA ALA A 125 -6.30 -24.00 16.00
C ALA A 125 -6.09 -25.40 16.61
N PHE A 126 -6.02 -26.46 15.80
CA PHE A 126 -5.61 -27.80 16.25
C PHE A 126 -4.15 -27.82 16.75
N LEU A 127 -3.21 -27.19 16.03
CA LEU A 127 -1.82 -27.12 16.48
C LEU A 127 -1.71 -26.41 17.84
N TYR A 128 -2.36 -25.25 18.00
CA TYR A 128 -2.41 -24.53 19.29
C TYR A 128 -3.12 -25.34 20.40
N LEU A 129 -4.21 -26.06 20.08
CA LEU A 129 -4.88 -26.95 21.04
C LEU A 129 -3.93 -28.06 21.51
N PHE A 130 -3.22 -28.73 20.61
CA PHE A 130 -2.25 -29.77 20.97
C PHE A 130 -1.09 -29.18 21.79
N SER A 131 -0.57 -28.01 21.40
CA SER A 131 0.44 -27.27 22.19
C SER A 131 -0.05 -26.82 23.57
N SER A 132 -1.36 -26.71 23.79
CA SER A 132 -1.93 -26.30 25.09
C SER A 132 -1.87 -27.39 26.17
N PHE A 133 -1.57 -28.65 25.81
CA PHE A 133 -1.38 -29.75 26.75
C PHE A 133 0.06 -29.88 27.27
N SER A 134 0.97 -28.98 26.86
CA SER A 134 2.32 -28.88 27.41
C SER A 134 2.32 -28.43 28.87
N LYS A 135 3.33 -28.86 29.64
CA LYS A 135 3.52 -28.49 31.06
C LYS A 135 3.46 -26.97 31.26
N GLU A 136 4.16 -26.24 30.40
CA GLU A 136 4.12 -24.79 30.26
C GLU A 136 3.73 -24.46 28.81
N LEU A 137 3.03 -23.36 28.58
CA LEU A 137 2.56 -23.00 27.23
C LEU A 137 3.76 -22.60 26.36
N PRO A 138 3.95 -23.15 25.15
CA PRO A 138 5.15 -22.90 24.34
C PRO A 138 5.40 -21.45 23.91
N TRP A 139 4.40 -20.58 24.01
CA TRP A 139 4.49 -19.15 23.74
C TRP A 139 4.67 -18.27 24.99
N ALA A 140 4.73 -18.87 26.19
CA ALA A 140 4.92 -18.15 27.46
C ALA A 140 6.39 -17.85 27.78
N THR A 141 7.33 -18.54 27.13
CA THR A 141 8.78 -18.44 27.36
C THR A 141 9.53 -18.16 26.05
N CYS A 142 10.78 -17.72 26.17
CA CYS A 142 11.72 -17.60 25.03
C CYS A 142 12.68 -18.81 24.93
N ASP A 143 12.54 -19.81 25.81
CA ASP A 143 13.45 -20.95 25.93
C ASP A 143 13.08 -22.10 24.96
N ASN A 144 12.90 -21.80 23.67
CA ASN A 144 12.50 -22.78 22.66
C ASN A 144 13.38 -22.70 21.39
N GLU A 145 13.50 -23.80 20.65
CA GLU A 145 14.35 -23.94 19.44
C GLU A 145 14.04 -22.96 18.30
N TRP A 146 12.85 -22.35 18.29
CA TRP A 146 12.43 -21.38 17.27
C TRP A 146 12.64 -19.92 17.69
N ASN A 147 13.02 -19.66 18.94
CA ASN A 147 13.23 -18.32 19.45
C ASN A 147 14.60 -17.77 19.04
N THR A 148 14.72 -16.44 19.01
CA THR A 148 16.00 -15.75 18.76
C THR A 148 16.54 -15.08 20.01
N ASP A 149 17.82 -14.69 19.99
CA ASP A 149 18.45 -13.89 21.06
C ASP A 149 17.75 -12.54 21.32
N ASN A 150 16.92 -12.08 20.38
CA ASN A 150 16.09 -10.86 20.50
C ASN A 150 14.71 -11.11 21.13
N CYS A 151 14.40 -12.36 21.53
CA CYS A 151 13.12 -12.72 22.12
C CYS A 151 12.95 -12.12 23.52
N VAL A 152 11.83 -11.45 23.75
CA VAL A 152 11.47 -10.88 25.06
C VAL A 152 10.13 -11.46 25.55
N VAL A 153 10.13 -11.99 26.76
CA VAL A 153 8.89 -12.35 27.47
C VAL A 153 8.30 -11.08 28.08
N ILE A 154 7.13 -10.67 27.61
CA ILE A 154 6.41 -9.48 28.11
C ILE A 154 5.68 -9.84 29.42
N ASN A 155 6.45 -10.03 30.48
CA ASN A 155 5.97 -10.22 31.85
C ASN A 155 6.34 -9.02 32.71
N THR A 156 5.32 -8.36 33.27
CA THR A 156 5.37 -7.40 34.39
C THR A 156 6.42 -6.28 34.33
N TYR A 157 5.94 -5.03 34.22
CA TYR A 157 6.66 -3.88 34.75
C TYR A 157 6.88 -4.08 36.26
N ASP A 158 8.06 -4.57 36.65
CA ASP A 158 8.51 -4.56 38.04
C ASP A 158 8.82 -3.10 38.43
N ALA A 159 7.81 -2.43 38.99
CA ALA A 159 7.88 -1.06 39.51
C ALA A 159 8.79 -0.90 40.76
N SER A 160 9.72 -1.84 40.96
CA SER A 160 10.73 -1.90 42.02
C SER A 160 12.16 -1.93 41.47
N ALA A 161 12.34 -2.12 40.16
CA ALA A 161 13.64 -2.18 39.52
C ALA A 161 14.19 -0.77 39.25
N ASN A 162 15.08 -0.31 40.13
CA ASN A 162 15.71 1.00 40.09
C ASN A 162 16.74 1.08 38.94
N TRP A 163 16.26 1.29 37.69
CA TRP A 163 17.12 1.40 36.51
C TRP A 163 17.21 2.83 35.98
N THR A 164 18.36 3.46 36.24
CA THR A 164 18.87 4.57 35.44
C THR A 164 19.36 4.05 34.08
N SER A 165 18.42 3.63 33.24
CA SER A 165 18.62 3.57 31.79
C SER A 165 17.24 3.56 31.14
N PRO A 166 16.88 4.53 30.26
CA PRO A 166 15.80 4.27 29.34
C PRO A 166 16.21 3.06 28.51
N VAL A 167 15.33 2.06 28.41
CA VAL A 167 15.55 0.96 27.47
C VAL A 167 15.65 1.61 26.09
N ASN A 168 16.87 1.64 25.53
CA ASN A 168 17.08 1.84 24.12
C ASN A 168 16.32 0.71 23.42
N ALA A 169 15.08 1.00 23.04
CA ALA A 169 14.21 0.11 22.29
C ALA A 169 14.81 -0.04 20.88
N SER A 170 15.83 -0.87 20.80
CA SER A 170 16.34 -1.41 19.55
C SER A 170 15.15 -1.95 18.76
N SER A 171 15.00 -1.50 17.52
CA SER A 171 13.87 -1.78 16.64
C SER A 171 13.87 -3.23 16.09
N SER A 172 14.32 -4.18 16.93
CA SER A 172 14.60 -5.58 16.61
C SER A 172 14.15 -6.57 17.70
N SER A 173 13.62 -6.13 18.84
CA SER A 173 13.12 -7.02 19.90
C SER A 173 11.73 -7.57 19.59
N SER A 174 11.59 -8.90 19.54
CA SER A 174 10.36 -9.64 19.21
C SER A 174 9.74 -10.29 20.46
N SER A 175 8.42 -10.37 20.55
CA SER A 175 7.76 -11.05 21.68
C SER A 175 7.73 -12.57 21.50
N SER A 176 7.77 -13.33 22.60
CA SER A 176 7.74 -14.81 22.59
C SER A 176 6.58 -15.40 21.77
N ILE A 177 5.39 -14.80 21.88
CA ILE A 177 4.19 -15.19 21.13
C ILE A 177 4.28 -14.84 19.63
N MET A 178 4.88 -13.69 19.29
CA MET A 178 5.06 -13.30 17.89
C MET A 178 6.06 -14.24 17.19
N GLU A 179 7.15 -14.62 17.87
CA GLU A 179 8.09 -15.61 17.34
C GLU A 179 7.46 -17.01 17.24
N PHE A 180 6.66 -17.44 18.22
CA PHE A 180 5.89 -18.68 18.12
C PHE A 180 4.98 -18.68 16.88
N TRP A 181 4.25 -17.60 16.64
CA TRP A 181 3.38 -17.46 15.46
C TRP A 181 4.19 -17.43 14.14
N GLN A 182 5.15 -16.52 14.02
CA GLN A 182 5.88 -16.28 12.77
C GLN A 182 6.87 -17.40 12.41
N ARG A 183 7.59 -17.95 13.40
CA ARG A 183 8.68 -18.92 13.18
C ARG A 183 8.23 -20.37 13.41
N ARG A 184 7.48 -20.67 14.49
CA ARG A 184 7.08 -22.06 14.81
C ARG A 184 5.82 -22.51 14.09
N VAL A 185 4.78 -21.69 14.07
CA VAL A 185 3.50 -22.02 13.44
C VAL A 185 3.58 -21.80 11.93
N LEU A 186 3.76 -20.56 11.48
CA LEU A 186 3.76 -20.22 10.06
C LEU A 186 5.08 -20.56 9.35
N ASN A 187 6.22 -20.32 10.01
CA ASN A 187 7.54 -20.33 9.38
C ASN A 187 7.57 -19.45 8.12
N LEU A 188 7.27 -18.15 8.30
CA LEU A 188 7.15 -17.17 7.21
C LEU A 188 8.39 -17.14 6.32
N SER A 189 8.17 -17.21 5.01
CA SER A 189 9.23 -17.03 4.01
C SER A 189 9.49 -15.56 3.70
N THR A 190 10.56 -15.29 2.95
CA THR A 190 10.96 -13.93 2.53
C THR A 190 10.03 -13.31 1.49
N GLY A 191 9.17 -14.09 0.85
CA GLY A 191 8.19 -13.64 -0.13
C GLY A 191 7.43 -14.78 -0.79
N ILE A 192 6.37 -14.46 -1.53
CA ILE A 192 5.46 -15.42 -2.18
C ILE A 192 6.16 -16.32 -3.21
N GLU A 193 7.20 -15.81 -3.89
CA GLU A 193 8.03 -16.56 -4.84
C GLU A 193 8.78 -17.74 -4.18
N THR A 194 8.97 -17.68 -2.86
CA THR A 194 9.69 -18.67 -2.07
C THR A 194 8.75 -19.35 -1.08
N LEU A 195 7.96 -20.32 -1.54
CA LEU A 195 6.94 -20.99 -0.71
C LEU A 195 7.51 -21.86 0.43
N GLY A 196 8.80 -22.18 0.41
CA GLY A 196 9.47 -22.96 1.45
C GLY A 196 9.08 -24.45 1.48
N ASN A 197 9.30 -25.10 2.63
CA ASN A 197 9.04 -26.53 2.82
C ASN A 197 7.68 -26.79 3.49
N LEU A 198 7.04 -27.90 3.13
CA LEU A 198 5.76 -28.32 3.72
C LEU A 198 5.90 -28.62 5.22
N ARG A 199 5.08 -27.97 6.05
CA ARG A 199 5.03 -28.18 7.51
C ARG A 199 4.15 -29.38 7.85
N TRP A 200 4.75 -30.56 7.96
CA TRP A 200 4.04 -31.83 8.19
C TRP A 200 3.07 -31.81 9.38
N ASP A 201 3.41 -31.18 10.51
CA ASP A 201 2.53 -31.06 11.67
C ASP A 201 1.22 -30.32 11.31
N LEU A 202 1.31 -29.22 10.53
CA LEU A 202 0.15 -28.51 10.03
C LEU A 202 -0.59 -29.30 8.95
N SER A 203 0.12 -30.03 8.09
CA SER A 203 -0.51 -30.92 7.09
C SER A 203 -1.33 -32.04 7.75
N LEU A 204 -0.87 -32.58 8.89
CA LEU A 204 -1.62 -33.55 9.68
C LEU A 204 -2.82 -32.91 10.40
N CYS A 205 -2.68 -31.70 10.94
CA CYS A 205 -3.80 -30.95 11.53
C CYS A 205 -4.86 -30.56 10.47
N LEU A 206 -4.43 -30.25 9.26
CA LEU A 206 -5.28 -29.99 8.10
C LEU A 206 -6.01 -31.25 7.63
N LEU A 207 -5.31 -32.39 7.54
CA LEU A 207 -5.91 -33.68 7.23
C LEU A 207 -6.94 -34.09 8.28
N LEU A 208 -6.64 -33.91 9.58
CA LEU A 208 -7.57 -34.15 10.67
C LEU A 208 -8.83 -33.27 10.55
N SER A 209 -8.66 -31.99 10.22
CA SER A 209 -9.77 -31.05 9.98
C SER A 209 -10.68 -31.56 8.86
N TRP A 210 -10.11 -31.95 7.71
CA TRP A 210 -10.85 -32.54 6.59
C TRP A 210 -11.56 -33.84 6.93
N VAL A 211 -10.92 -34.74 7.70
CA VAL A 211 -11.52 -36.01 8.14
C VAL A 211 -12.73 -35.76 9.06
N ILE A 212 -12.63 -34.82 9.98
CA ILE A 212 -13.76 -34.43 10.86
C ILE A 212 -14.89 -33.84 10.03
N CYS A 213 -14.61 -32.86 9.16
CA CYS A 213 -15.60 -32.25 8.28
C CYS A 213 -16.28 -33.28 7.37
N TYR A 214 -15.53 -34.24 6.82
CA TYR A 214 -16.08 -35.35 6.05
C TYR A 214 -17.11 -36.16 6.85
N PHE A 215 -16.80 -36.61 8.07
CA PHE A 215 -17.76 -37.35 8.90
C PHE A 215 -18.95 -36.50 9.39
N CYS A 216 -18.78 -35.18 9.51
CA CYS A 216 -19.89 -34.25 9.75
C CYS A 216 -20.86 -34.17 8.56
N VAL A 217 -20.43 -34.44 7.31
CA VAL A 217 -21.28 -34.30 6.09
C VAL A 217 -21.56 -35.60 5.31
N TRP A 218 -20.87 -36.71 5.57
CA TRP A 218 -20.89 -37.93 4.73
C TRP A 218 -22.28 -38.54 4.45
N LYS A 219 -23.25 -38.40 5.36
CA LYS A 219 -24.64 -38.85 5.20
C LYS A 219 -25.61 -37.69 4.88
N GLY A 220 -25.07 -36.59 4.35
CA GLY A 220 -25.77 -35.32 4.12
C GLY A 220 -26.34 -34.74 5.39
N VAL A 221 -27.46 -34.02 5.25
CA VAL A 221 -28.18 -33.32 6.34
C VAL A 221 -28.49 -34.19 7.57
N LYS A 222 -28.58 -35.52 7.43
CA LYS A 222 -28.79 -36.46 8.55
C LYS A 222 -27.57 -36.64 9.46
N SER A 223 -26.36 -36.39 8.93
CA SER A 223 -25.12 -36.34 9.73
C SER A 223 -24.91 -34.92 10.25
N THR A 224 -25.04 -33.92 9.37
CA THR A 224 -24.81 -32.51 9.69
C THR A 224 -25.72 -32.03 10.82
N GLY A 225 -27.03 -32.28 10.73
CA GLY A 225 -27.98 -31.93 11.77
C GLY A 225 -27.74 -32.63 13.12
N LYS A 226 -27.01 -33.75 13.14
CA LYS A 226 -26.62 -34.44 14.38
C LYS A 226 -25.32 -33.89 14.96
N ALA A 227 -24.34 -33.58 14.12
CA ALA A 227 -23.10 -32.95 14.54
C ALA A 227 -23.36 -31.57 15.20
N THR A 228 -24.24 -30.77 14.59
CA THR A 228 -24.56 -29.39 15.02
C THR A 228 -25.29 -29.30 16.36
N TYR A 229 -25.76 -30.41 16.94
CA TYR A 229 -26.16 -30.42 18.35
C TYR A 229 -24.99 -30.15 19.31
N PHE A 230 -23.77 -30.58 18.95
CA PHE A 230 -22.58 -30.32 19.74
C PHE A 230 -21.79 -29.13 19.18
N THR A 231 -21.46 -29.17 17.89
CA THR A 231 -20.56 -28.18 17.27
C THR A 231 -21.13 -26.76 17.31
N ALA A 232 -22.45 -26.58 17.14
CA ALA A 232 -23.06 -25.25 17.16
C ALA A 232 -23.45 -24.77 18.57
N THR A 233 -23.59 -25.66 19.56
CA THR A 233 -24.06 -25.28 20.93
C THR A 233 -22.92 -25.10 21.92
N PHE A 234 -21.87 -25.93 21.84
CA PHE A 234 -20.76 -25.88 22.79
C PHE A 234 -19.94 -24.57 22.72
N PRO A 235 -19.74 -23.92 21.54
CA PRO A 235 -19.13 -22.59 21.48
C PRO A 235 -19.86 -21.53 22.30
N PHE A 236 -21.19 -21.56 22.42
CA PHE A 236 -21.91 -20.63 23.29
C PHE A 236 -21.60 -20.83 24.77
N LEU A 237 -21.46 -22.09 25.20
CA LEU A 237 -21.08 -22.43 26.57
C LEU A 237 -19.65 -21.96 26.86
N LEU A 238 -18.72 -22.22 25.95
CA LEU A 238 -17.34 -21.74 26.06
C LEU A 238 -17.27 -20.21 26.06
N LEU A 239 -17.98 -19.54 25.13
CA LEU A 239 -18.05 -18.09 25.07
C LEU A 239 -18.65 -17.47 26.35
N ALA A 240 -19.66 -18.10 26.95
CA ALA A 240 -20.22 -17.66 28.22
C ALA A 240 -19.21 -17.80 29.36
N VAL A 241 -18.50 -18.93 29.45
CA VAL A 241 -17.42 -19.14 30.43
C VAL A 241 -16.30 -18.11 30.27
N LEU A 242 -15.86 -17.85 29.03
CA LEU A 242 -14.84 -16.85 28.72
C LEU A 242 -15.31 -15.42 28.99
N CYS A 243 -16.58 -15.09 28.70
CA CYS A 243 -17.16 -13.78 28.98
C CYS A 243 -17.25 -13.52 30.49
N ILE A 244 -17.80 -14.48 31.25
CA ILE A 244 -17.83 -14.41 32.72
C ILE A 244 -16.41 -14.26 33.27
N ARG A 245 -15.44 -15.08 32.80
CA ARG A 245 -14.06 -14.97 33.25
C ARG A 245 -13.46 -13.60 32.94
N GLY A 246 -13.55 -13.15 31.69
CA GLY A 246 -12.99 -11.88 31.25
C GLY A 246 -13.57 -10.70 32.04
N MET A 247 -14.89 -10.64 32.24
CA MET A 247 -15.55 -9.61 33.04
C MET A 247 -15.15 -9.60 34.52
N THR A 248 -14.66 -10.72 35.08
CA THR A 248 -14.12 -10.77 36.47
C THR A 248 -12.67 -10.29 36.61
N LEU A 249 -11.99 -9.95 35.51
CA LEU A 249 -10.60 -9.50 35.56
C LEU A 249 -10.48 -8.00 35.93
N PRO A 250 -9.44 -7.61 36.68
CA PRO A 250 -9.13 -6.19 36.86
C PRO A 250 -8.86 -5.55 35.49
N GLY A 251 -9.34 -4.34 35.24
CA GLY A 251 -9.14 -3.65 33.95
C GLY A 251 -10.13 -4.04 32.85
N ALA A 252 -10.99 -5.05 33.06
CA ALA A 252 -12.04 -5.41 32.10
C ALA A 252 -12.92 -4.21 31.70
N LEU A 253 -13.26 -3.33 32.65
CA LEU A 253 -14.02 -2.10 32.40
C LEU A 253 -13.31 -1.15 31.43
N HIS A 254 -11.97 -1.08 31.47
CA HIS A 254 -11.19 -0.23 30.57
C HIS A 254 -11.35 -0.70 29.12
N GLY A 255 -11.24 -2.00 28.86
CA GLY A 255 -11.48 -2.57 27.54
C GLY A 255 -12.93 -2.48 27.07
N ILE A 256 -13.91 -2.71 27.96
CA ILE A 256 -15.33 -2.53 27.62
C ILE A 256 -15.62 -1.05 27.25
N LYS A 257 -14.92 -0.08 27.85
CA LYS A 257 -15.01 1.32 27.44
C LYS A 257 -14.51 1.52 26.01
N TYR A 258 -13.37 0.94 25.62
CA TYR A 258 -12.87 1.04 24.23
C TYR A 258 -13.80 0.36 23.21
N TYR A 259 -14.49 -0.71 23.61
CA TYR A 259 -15.46 -1.40 22.77
C TYR A 259 -16.75 -0.59 22.53
N LEU A 260 -17.28 0.09 23.56
CA LEU A 260 -18.63 0.68 23.54
C LEU A 260 -18.71 2.20 23.66
N TYR A 261 -17.64 2.91 23.98
CA TYR A 261 -17.69 4.38 24.06
C TYR A 261 -17.99 4.95 22.66
N PRO A 262 -19.09 5.71 22.48
CA PRO A 262 -19.55 6.11 21.16
C PRO A 262 -18.82 7.37 20.68
N ASP A 263 -18.00 7.24 19.64
CA ASP A 263 -17.50 8.39 18.88
C ASP A 263 -18.39 8.63 17.66
N LEU A 264 -19.28 9.62 17.79
CA LEU A 264 -20.23 9.99 16.73
C LEU A 264 -19.55 10.66 15.53
N ALA A 265 -18.33 11.20 15.66
CA ALA A 265 -17.63 11.82 14.53
C ALA A 265 -17.27 10.79 13.46
N ARG A 266 -16.99 9.53 13.85
CA ARG A 266 -16.70 8.42 12.93
C ARG A 266 -17.88 8.09 12.01
N LEU A 267 -19.12 8.45 12.35
CA LEU A 267 -20.29 8.22 11.47
C LEU A 267 -20.27 9.07 10.19
N ALA A 268 -19.47 10.14 10.15
CA ALA A 268 -19.26 10.94 8.94
C ALA A 268 -18.32 10.26 7.92
N ASP A 269 -17.50 9.29 8.33
CA ASP A 269 -16.61 8.54 7.44
C ASP A 269 -17.41 7.47 6.66
N PRO A 270 -17.50 7.54 5.31
CA PRO A 270 -18.22 6.55 4.51
C PRO A 270 -17.71 5.12 4.72
N ARG A 271 -16.43 4.93 5.10
CA ARG A 271 -15.85 3.60 5.34
C ARG A 271 -16.52 2.86 6.49
N VAL A 272 -17.01 3.58 7.51
CA VAL A 272 -17.75 3.01 8.65
C VAL A 272 -19.05 2.34 8.19
N TRP A 273 -19.72 2.90 7.18
CA TRP A 273 -20.93 2.34 6.59
C TRP A 273 -20.61 1.13 5.69
N VAL A 274 -19.53 1.18 4.92
CA VAL A 274 -19.06 0.05 4.10
C VAL A 274 -18.68 -1.14 4.99
N ASP A 275 -17.89 -0.92 6.05
CA ASP A 275 -17.50 -1.94 7.02
C ASP A 275 -18.73 -2.56 7.71
N ALA A 276 -19.73 -1.75 8.08
CA ALA A 276 -20.97 -2.24 8.68
C ALA A 276 -21.80 -3.12 7.72
N GLY A 277 -21.96 -2.67 6.47
CA GLY A 277 -22.68 -3.42 5.42
C GLY A 277 -21.97 -4.73 5.06
N THR A 278 -20.65 -4.68 4.86
CA THR A 278 -19.83 -5.87 4.59
C THR A 278 -19.84 -6.84 5.75
N GLN A 279 -19.75 -6.37 7.01
CA GLN A 279 -19.82 -7.24 8.19
C GLN A 279 -21.17 -7.95 8.30
N ILE A 280 -22.29 -7.29 7.99
CA ILE A 280 -23.61 -7.94 7.94
C ILE A 280 -23.65 -9.01 6.86
N LEU A 281 -23.29 -8.69 5.61
CA LEU A 281 -23.32 -9.66 4.50
C LEU A 281 -22.42 -10.87 4.79
N TYR A 282 -21.19 -10.63 5.23
CA TYR A 282 -20.22 -11.66 5.56
C TYR A 282 -20.71 -12.55 6.70
N SER A 283 -21.05 -11.96 7.85
CA SER A 283 -21.44 -12.71 9.05
C SER A 283 -22.76 -13.46 8.89
N TYR A 284 -23.57 -13.15 7.88
CA TYR A 284 -24.85 -13.81 7.65
C TYR A 284 -24.75 -14.93 6.60
N ALA A 285 -23.56 -15.13 6.00
CA ALA A 285 -23.31 -16.08 4.90
C ALA A 285 -24.28 -15.94 3.71
N VAL A 286 -24.83 -14.74 3.51
CA VAL A 286 -25.72 -14.44 2.38
C VAL A 286 -24.92 -14.30 1.09
N CYS A 287 -25.59 -14.57 -0.03
CA CYS A 287 -25.08 -14.55 -1.41
C CYS A 287 -24.07 -15.66 -1.74
N LEU A 288 -23.77 -16.53 -0.77
CA LEU A 288 -23.01 -17.77 -0.96
C LEU A 288 -23.90 -18.93 -1.44
N GLY A 289 -25.23 -18.82 -1.35
CA GLY A 289 -26.16 -19.90 -1.73
C GLY A 289 -26.21 -21.07 -0.75
N PHE A 290 -25.46 -20.99 0.36
CA PHE A 290 -25.53 -21.94 1.47
C PHE A 290 -26.93 -21.96 2.11
N LEU A 291 -27.51 -20.79 2.38
CA LEU A 291 -28.86 -20.64 2.95
C LEU A 291 -29.93 -21.25 2.03
N THR A 292 -29.81 -21.02 0.72
CA THR A 292 -30.64 -21.66 -0.32
C THR A 292 -30.50 -23.19 -0.26
N SER A 293 -29.27 -23.70 -0.10
CA SER A 293 -29.03 -25.14 0.02
C SER A 293 -29.67 -25.72 1.29
N LEU A 294 -29.43 -25.17 2.48
CA LEU A 294 -30.03 -25.68 3.73
C LEU A 294 -31.55 -25.53 3.75
N GLY A 295 -32.08 -24.39 3.29
CA GLY A 295 -33.51 -24.12 3.21
C GLY A 295 -34.26 -25.11 2.32
N SER A 296 -33.63 -25.62 1.26
CA SER A 296 -34.25 -26.61 0.35
C SER A 296 -34.54 -27.99 0.97
N TYR A 297 -33.90 -28.32 2.10
CA TYR A 297 -34.20 -29.51 2.91
C TYR A 297 -35.33 -29.26 3.93
N ASN A 298 -35.90 -28.05 4.02
CA ASN A 298 -37.09 -27.79 4.84
C ASN A 298 -38.36 -28.35 4.22
N LYS A 299 -39.36 -28.61 5.07
CA LYS A 299 -40.74 -28.84 4.63
C LYS A 299 -41.28 -27.56 4.00
N TYR A 300 -42.09 -27.70 2.95
CA TYR A 300 -42.65 -26.55 2.20
C TYR A 300 -43.38 -25.57 3.12
N ASN A 301 -44.12 -26.10 4.10
CA ASN A 301 -44.90 -25.36 5.09
C ASN A 301 -44.12 -24.93 6.35
N ASN A 302 -42.79 -25.03 6.38
CA ASN A 302 -42.02 -24.51 7.51
C ASN A 302 -42.02 -22.98 7.49
N ASN A 303 -42.14 -22.36 8.66
CA ASN A 303 -42.11 -20.90 8.80
C ASN A 303 -40.68 -20.33 8.70
N CYS A 304 -40.12 -20.34 7.48
CA CYS A 304 -38.78 -19.84 7.17
C CYS A 304 -38.60 -18.36 7.51
N TYR A 305 -39.66 -17.55 7.43
CA TYR A 305 -39.61 -16.12 7.77
C TYR A 305 -39.29 -15.89 9.25
N ARG A 306 -40.03 -16.53 10.15
CA ARG A 306 -39.79 -16.44 11.61
C ARG A 306 -38.44 -17.04 12.00
N ASP A 307 -38.06 -18.16 11.37
CA ASP A 307 -36.78 -18.82 11.60
C ASP A 307 -35.60 -17.90 11.22
N SER A 308 -35.68 -17.25 10.05
CA SER A 308 -34.66 -16.30 9.58
C SER A 308 -34.45 -15.14 10.56
N ILE A 309 -35.53 -14.52 11.05
CA ILE A 309 -35.43 -13.41 12.03
C ILE A 309 -34.72 -13.86 13.30
N TYR A 310 -35.07 -15.02 13.86
CA TYR A 310 -34.41 -15.52 15.08
C TYR A 310 -32.94 -15.87 14.85
N LEU A 311 -32.59 -16.44 13.69
CA LEU A 311 -31.20 -16.74 13.32
C LEU A 311 -30.37 -15.46 13.16
N CYS A 312 -30.91 -14.43 12.52
CA CYS A 312 -30.27 -13.12 12.39
C CYS A 312 -30.03 -12.47 13.77
N LEU A 313 -31.06 -12.42 14.63
CA LEU A 313 -30.94 -11.86 15.97
C LEU A 313 -29.95 -12.64 16.86
N LEU A 314 -29.95 -13.98 16.76
CA LEU A 314 -28.98 -14.83 17.46
C LEU A 314 -27.55 -14.53 16.99
N ASN A 315 -27.34 -14.40 15.68
CA ASN A 315 -26.04 -14.12 15.09
C ASN A 315 -25.47 -12.77 15.56
N SER A 316 -26.24 -11.68 15.39
CA SER A 316 -25.82 -10.34 15.84
C SER A 316 -25.68 -10.24 17.36
N GLY A 317 -26.56 -10.90 18.13
CA GLY A 317 -26.43 -10.96 19.59
C GLY A 317 -25.16 -11.70 20.04
N THR A 318 -24.76 -12.76 19.33
CA THR A 318 -23.52 -13.50 19.62
C THR A 318 -22.29 -12.66 19.34
N SER A 319 -22.26 -11.93 18.20
CA SER A 319 -21.20 -10.96 17.90
C SER A 319 -21.10 -9.85 18.94
N PHE A 320 -22.24 -9.35 19.43
CA PHE A 320 -22.24 -8.32 20.47
C PHE A 320 -21.68 -8.84 21.81
N ILE A 321 -22.07 -10.05 22.22
CA ILE A 321 -21.60 -10.70 23.45
C ILE A 321 -20.10 -11.07 23.34
N SER A 322 -19.64 -11.54 22.17
CA SER A 322 -18.23 -11.90 21.98
C SER A 322 -17.30 -10.69 22.14
N GLY A 323 -17.76 -9.49 21.82
CA GLY A 323 -17.00 -8.27 22.05
C GLY A 323 -16.74 -7.99 23.53
N PHE A 324 -17.68 -8.28 24.43
CA PHE A 324 -17.41 -8.22 25.88
C PHE A 324 -16.37 -9.25 26.30
N ALA A 325 -16.45 -10.48 25.78
CA ALA A 325 -15.46 -11.51 26.07
C ALA A 325 -14.06 -11.07 25.63
N ILE A 326 -13.88 -10.67 24.38
CA ILE A 326 -12.57 -10.24 23.84
C ILE A 326 -12.05 -8.98 24.53
N PHE A 327 -12.82 -7.89 24.56
CA PHE A 327 -12.32 -6.62 25.08
C PHE A 327 -12.10 -6.62 26.59
N SER A 328 -12.77 -7.48 27.37
CA SER A 328 -12.44 -7.62 28.79
C SER A 328 -11.06 -8.28 29.02
N PHE A 329 -10.64 -9.24 28.19
CA PHE A 329 -9.27 -9.76 28.22
C PHE A 329 -8.24 -8.74 27.72
N LEU A 330 -8.54 -7.97 26.64
CA LEU A 330 -7.63 -6.90 26.18
C LEU A 330 -7.47 -5.79 27.24
N GLY A 331 -8.54 -5.43 27.96
CA GLY A 331 -8.48 -4.46 29.05
C GLY A 331 -7.61 -4.92 30.22
N TYR A 332 -7.70 -6.21 30.59
CA TYR A 332 -6.81 -6.83 31.58
C TYR A 332 -5.34 -6.84 31.12
N MET A 333 -5.10 -7.24 29.87
CA MET A 333 -3.76 -7.28 29.27
C MET A 333 -3.12 -5.89 29.21
N SER A 334 -3.85 -4.89 28.72
CA SER A 334 -3.46 -3.47 28.72
C SER A 334 -3.09 -2.98 30.12
N GLN A 335 -3.94 -3.21 31.13
CA GLN A 335 -3.63 -2.81 32.51
C GLN A 335 -2.39 -3.55 33.07
N LYS A 336 -2.19 -4.82 32.73
CA LYS A 336 -1.05 -5.61 33.22
C LYS A 336 0.28 -5.26 32.54
N GLN A 337 0.24 -4.83 31.29
CA GLN A 337 1.41 -4.47 30.50
C GLN A 337 1.71 -2.98 30.51
N GLY A 338 0.79 -2.12 30.97
CA GLY A 338 0.97 -0.67 31.01
C GLY A 338 0.89 -0.01 29.62
N VAL A 339 0.33 -0.70 28.63
CA VAL A 339 0.21 -0.24 27.23
C VAL A 339 -1.23 0.05 26.86
N ASP A 340 -1.46 1.01 25.96
CA ASP A 340 -2.81 1.33 25.47
C ASP A 340 -3.40 0.19 24.64
N ILE A 341 -4.72 0.02 24.69
CA ILE A 341 -5.43 -1.05 23.96
C ILE A 341 -5.20 -0.97 22.44
N SER A 342 -5.00 0.23 21.87
CA SER A 342 -4.66 0.42 20.45
C SER A 342 -3.36 -0.27 20.02
N VAL A 343 -2.41 -0.46 20.92
CA VAL A 343 -1.11 -1.11 20.65
C VAL A 343 -1.23 -2.64 20.68
N VAL A 344 -2.20 -3.18 21.41
CA VAL A 344 -2.43 -4.65 21.54
C VAL A 344 -3.63 -5.16 20.70
N ALA A 345 -4.41 -4.27 20.09
CA ALA A 345 -5.58 -4.63 19.30
C ALA A 345 -5.21 -4.95 17.83
N GLU A 346 -4.74 -6.16 17.57
CA GLU A 346 -4.52 -6.66 16.21
C GLU A 346 -5.84 -6.99 15.47
N SER A 347 -5.77 -7.04 14.13
CA SER A 347 -6.89 -7.41 13.27
C SER A 347 -6.79 -8.84 12.73
N GLY A 348 -7.93 -9.44 12.36
CA GLY A 348 -7.98 -10.76 11.72
C GLY A 348 -7.42 -11.89 12.61
N PRO A 349 -6.54 -12.76 12.09
CA PRO A 349 -6.04 -13.93 12.82
C PRO A 349 -5.17 -13.56 14.03
N GLY A 350 -4.46 -12.42 13.97
CA GLY A 350 -3.54 -11.98 15.02
C GLY A 350 -4.22 -11.82 16.38
N LEU A 351 -5.45 -11.31 16.38
CA LEU A 351 -6.27 -11.18 17.59
C LEU A 351 -6.48 -12.53 18.32
N VAL A 352 -6.52 -13.64 17.59
CA VAL A 352 -6.84 -14.98 18.12
C VAL A 352 -5.61 -15.88 18.28
N PHE A 353 -4.55 -15.67 17.49
CA PHE A 353 -3.33 -16.49 17.56
C PHE A 353 -2.13 -15.78 18.21
N ILE A 354 -2.20 -14.46 18.40
CA ILE A 354 -1.17 -13.65 19.09
C ILE A 354 -1.77 -13.01 20.35
N VAL A 355 -2.75 -12.13 20.21
CA VAL A 355 -3.26 -11.30 21.33
C VAL A 355 -3.94 -12.15 22.40
N TYR A 356 -4.91 -13.01 22.01
CA TYR A 356 -5.63 -13.83 22.99
C TYR A 356 -4.73 -14.85 23.72
N PRO A 357 -3.82 -15.60 23.06
CA PRO A 357 -2.93 -16.53 23.75
C PRO A 357 -1.96 -15.82 24.71
N GLN A 358 -1.54 -14.59 24.38
CA GLN A 358 -0.75 -13.73 25.26
C GLN A 358 -1.55 -13.21 26.46
N ALA A 359 -2.83 -12.85 26.28
CA ALA A 359 -3.70 -12.53 27.41
C ALA A 359 -3.93 -13.75 28.33
N VAL A 360 -3.95 -14.96 27.77
CA VAL A 360 -4.10 -16.21 28.52
C VAL A 360 -2.88 -16.56 29.38
N THR A 361 -1.64 -16.31 28.95
CA THR A 361 -0.45 -16.61 29.78
C THR A 361 -0.42 -15.82 31.09
N LEU A 362 -1.07 -14.65 31.14
CA LEU A 362 -1.22 -13.82 32.33
C LEU A 362 -2.25 -14.37 33.34
N LEU A 363 -3.08 -15.35 32.94
CA LEU A 363 -4.15 -15.91 33.78
C LEU A 363 -3.63 -17.05 34.66
N PRO A 364 -4.17 -17.23 35.88
CA PRO A 364 -3.94 -18.45 36.64
C PRO A 364 -4.59 -19.64 35.92
N TRP A 365 -3.88 -20.78 35.89
CA TRP A 365 -4.25 -22.01 35.14
C TRP A 365 -4.35 -21.77 33.61
N PRO A 366 -3.31 -21.21 32.96
CA PRO A 366 -3.40 -20.72 31.57
C PRO A 366 -3.73 -21.82 30.55
N GLN A 367 -3.30 -23.06 30.79
CA GLN A 367 -3.63 -24.23 29.96
C GLN A 367 -5.15 -24.47 29.86
N LEU A 368 -5.90 -24.31 30.94
CA LEU A 368 -7.36 -24.51 30.95
C LEU A 368 -8.05 -23.50 30.02
N TRP A 369 -7.69 -22.22 30.14
CA TRP A 369 -8.25 -21.15 29.31
C TRP A 369 -7.85 -21.32 27.84
N SER A 370 -6.61 -21.72 27.57
CA SER A 370 -6.12 -22.01 26.22
C SER A 370 -6.89 -23.16 25.56
N VAL A 371 -7.06 -24.29 26.26
CA VAL A 371 -7.82 -25.45 25.77
C VAL A 371 -9.28 -25.07 25.51
N CYS A 372 -9.94 -24.36 26.44
CA CYS A 372 -11.31 -23.89 26.26
C CYS A 372 -11.44 -22.97 25.03
N PHE A 373 -10.49 -22.05 24.84
CA PHE A 373 -10.51 -21.12 23.73
C PHE A 373 -10.25 -21.81 22.38
N PHE A 374 -9.18 -22.59 22.24
CA PHE A 374 -8.89 -23.25 20.97
C PHE A 374 -9.91 -24.33 20.61
N ALA A 375 -10.51 -25.01 21.59
CA ALA A 375 -11.68 -25.85 21.35
C ALA A 375 -12.88 -25.06 20.79
N MET A 376 -13.15 -23.85 21.30
CA MET A 376 -14.18 -22.97 20.75
C MET A 376 -13.87 -22.57 19.30
N ILE A 377 -12.62 -22.17 19.01
CA ILE A 377 -12.17 -21.78 17.67
C ILE A 377 -12.29 -22.94 16.68
N ILE A 378 -11.93 -24.16 17.09
CA ILE A 378 -12.09 -25.38 16.26
C ILE A 378 -13.56 -25.65 15.95
N LEU A 379 -14.44 -25.60 16.96
CA LEU A 379 -15.86 -25.93 16.78
C LEU A 379 -16.61 -24.90 15.92
N LEU A 380 -16.36 -23.61 16.16
CA LEU A 380 -16.82 -22.53 15.27
C LEU A 380 -16.29 -22.75 13.85
N GLY A 381 -14.99 -23.05 13.73
CA GLY A 381 -14.32 -23.28 12.46
C GLY A 381 -14.89 -24.45 11.66
N ILE A 382 -15.24 -25.57 12.33
CA ILE A 382 -15.83 -26.77 11.69
C ILE A 382 -17.21 -26.46 11.10
N ASP A 383 -18.09 -25.81 11.85
CA ASP A 383 -19.45 -25.51 11.37
C ASP A 383 -19.48 -24.43 10.28
N SER A 384 -18.53 -23.49 10.32
CA SER A 384 -18.40 -22.44 9.31
C SER A 384 -17.46 -22.76 8.14
N GLN A 385 -17.03 -24.02 7.96
CA GLN A 385 -16.38 -24.52 6.71
C GLN A 385 -17.24 -24.41 5.43
N ALA A 386 -18.47 -23.92 5.55
CA ALA A 386 -19.29 -23.47 4.43
C ALA A 386 -19.04 -22.00 4.00
N GLY A 387 -18.08 -21.30 4.62
CA GLY A 387 -17.70 -19.92 4.34
C GLY A 387 -16.18 -19.71 4.09
N PRO A 388 -15.77 -18.56 3.52
CA PRO A 388 -14.44 -18.44 2.88
C PRO A 388 -13.31 -17.65 3.60
N TYR A 389 -12.01 -18.10 3.58
CA TYR A 389 -10.79 -17.28 3.85
C TYR A 389 -9.38 -17.95 3.58
N ILE A 390 -8.56 -17.62 2.53
CA ILE A 390 -7.06 -17.90 2.51
C ILE A 390 -6.42 -16.54 2.69
N LEU A 391 -5.67 -16.38 3.77
CA LEU A 391 -6.27 -15.57 4.83
C LEU A 391 -6.16 -14.05 4.66
N GLN A 392 -5.51 -13.58 3.59
CA GLN A 392 -5.39 -12.16 3.26
C GLN A 392 -5.57 -11.92 1.76
N ILE A 393 -4.93 -12.70 0.88
CA ILE A 393 -5.11 -12.54 -0.58
C ILE A 393 -6.52 -12.96 -1.00
N PHE A 394 -7.04 -14.12 -0.56
CA PHE A 394 -8.40 -14.54 -0.93
C PHE A 394 -9.47 -13.78 -0.14
N ASP A 395 -9.17 -13.29 1.07
CA ASP A 395 -10.05 -12.39 1.83
C ASP A 395 -10.22 -11.03 1.10
N HIS A 396 -9.10 -10.42 0.71
CA HIS A 396 -9.10 -9.11 0.08
C HIS A 396 -9.60 -9.13 -1.37
N TYR A 397 -9.31 -10.18 -2.15
CA TYR A 397 -9.63 -10.22 -3.59
C TYR A 397 -10.76 -11.17 -3.99
N VAL A 398 -10.84 -12.39 -3.43
CA VAL A 398 -11.74 -13.43 -3.97
C VAL A 398 -13.10 -13.44 -3.28
N CYS A 399 -13.13 -13.33 -1.96
CA CYS A 399 -14.36 -13.25 -1.16
C CYS A 399 -14.54 -11.86 -0.53
N SER A 400 -14.07 -10.86 -1.27
CA SER A 400 -14.05 -9.45 -0.86
C SER A 400 -15.46 -8.91 -0.59
N GLY A 401 -15.53 -7.90 0.28
CA GLY A 401 -16.78 -7.16 0.53
C GLY A 401 -17.48 -6.69 -0.76
N PRO A 402 -16.75 -6.08 -1.73
CA PRO A 402 -17.30 -5.74 -3.04
C PRO A 402 -17.92 -6.92 -3.81
N THR A 403 -17.29 -8.10 -3.83
CA THR A 403 -17.84 -9.28 -4.53
C THR A 403 -19.17 -9.72 -3.92
N LEU A 404 -19.27 -9.80 -2.59
CA LEU A 404 -20.52 -10.18 -1.90
C LEU A 404 -21.60 -9.10 -2.05
N LEU A 405 -21.23 -7.82 -2.00
CA LEU A 405 -22.13 -6.69 -2.23
C LEU A 405 -22.70 -6.71 -3.66
N MET A 406 -21.87 -6.98 -4.67
CA MET A 406 -22.29 -7.12 -6.06
C MET A 406 -23.28 -8.28 -6.24
N MET A 407 -23.00 -9.44 -5.64
CA MET A 407 -23.92 -10.58 -5.65
C MET A 407 -25.26 -10.25 -4.97
N ALA A 408 -25.24 -9.53 -3.84
CA ALA A 408 -26.43 -9.08 -3.14
C ALA A 408 -27.29 -8.12 -3.97
N ILE A 409 -26.67 -7.19 -4.70
CA ILE A 409 -27.35 -6.28 -5.62
C ILE A 409 -28.02 -7.06 -6.75
N PHE A 410 -27.28 -7.93 -7.46
CA PHE A 410 -27.86 -8.72 -8.56
C PHE A 410 -29.00 -9.63 -8.08
N GLN A 411 -28.81 -10.34 -6.97
CA GLN A 411 -29.84 -11.19 -6.37
C GLN A 411 -31.12 -10.39 -6.04
N SER A 412 -30.97 -9.20 -5.48
CA SER A 412 -32.09 -8.30 -5.15
C SER A 412 -32.80 -7.80 -6.40
N VAL A 413 -32.06 -7.39 -7.45
CA VAL A 413 -32.64 -6.93 -8.72
C VAL A 413 -33.39 -8.07 -9.43
N ILE A 414 -32.79 -9.26 -9.52
CA ILE A 414 -33.40 -10.40 -10.23
C ILE A 414 -34.71 -10.82 -9.54
N ILE A 415 -34.74 -10.95 -8.21
CA ILE A 415 -35.96 -11.34 -7.48
C ILE A 415 -36.95 -10.18 -7.38
N GLY A 416 -36.47 -8.96 -7.14
CA GLY A 416 -37.26 -7.75 -6.95
C GLY A 416 -38.03 -7.32 -8.19
N TRP A 417 -37.36 -7.36 -9.34
CA TRP A 417 -37.85 -6.84 -10.62
C TRP A 417 -38.17 -7.96 -11.62
N ILE A 418 -37.19 -8.79 -11.97
CA ILE A 418 -37.27 -9.69 -13.13
C ILE A 418 -38.22 -10.87 -12.86
N TYR A 419 -38.10 -11.49 -11.69
CA TYR A 419 -39.07 -12.48 -11.21
C TYR A 419 -40.34 -11.83 -10.62
N GLY A 420 -40.19 -10.61 -10.12
CA GLY A 420 -41.24 -9.80 -9.50
C GLY A 420 -41.38 -10.06 -8.00
N SER A 421 -41.02 -9.05 -7.20
CA SER A 421 -41.17 -9.05 -5.73
C SER A 421 -42.59 -9.38 -5.27
N GLY A 422 -43.63 -8.94 -6.00
CA GLY A 422 -45.03 -9.30 -5.74
C GLY A 422 -45.26 -10.82 -5.80
N ARG A 423 -44.79 -11.46 -6.88
CA ARG A 423 -44.88 -12.92 -7.07
C ARG A 423 -44.10 -13.67 -6.00
N PHE A 424 -42.87 -13.25 -5.71
CA PHE A 424 -42.06 -13.88 -4.67
C PHE A 424 -42.67 -13.75 -3.26
N TYR A 425 -43.28 -12.60 -2.96
CA TYR A 425 -43.97 -12.35 -1.70
C TYR A 425 -45.24 -13.21 -1.55
N ASP A 426 -45.97 -13.44 -2.64
CA ASP A 426 -47.11 -14.36 -2.65
C ASP A 426 -46.67 -15.84 -2.59
N ASN A 427 -45.53 -16.23 -3.17
CA ASN A 427 -44.94 -17.55 -2.96
C ASN A 427 -44.58 -17.79 -1.47
N ILE A 428 -44.07 -16.77 -0.77
CA ILE A 428 -43.79 -16.88 0.66
C ILE A 428 -45.09 -17.04 1.44
N LYS A 429 -46.15 -16.30 1.09
CA LYS A 429 -47.48 -16.47 1.68
C LYS A 429 -48.02 -17.89 1.47
N ASP A 430 -47.85 -18.46 0.28
CA ASP A 430 -48.26 -19.83 -0.04
C ASP A 430 -47.52 -20.87 0.82
N MET A 431 -46.22 -20.70 1.04
CA MET A 431 -45.44 -21.54 1.95
C MET A 431 -45.87 -21.41 3.42
N ILE A 432 -45.91 -20.19 3.97
CA ILE A 432 -46.03 -20.00 5.44
C ILE A 432 -47.47 -19.71 5.92
N GLY A 433 -48.43 -19.55 5.00
CA GLY A 433 -49.84 -19.27 5.27
C GLY A 433 -50.19 -17.79 5.51
N TYR A 434 -49.20 -16.90 5.63
CA TYR A 434 -49.41 -15.47 5.89
C TYR A 434 -48.37 -14.60 5.15
N LYS A 435 -48.72 -13.33 4.90
CA LYS A 435 -47.78 -12.38 4.27
C LYS A 435 -46.76 -11.89 5.31
N PRO A 436 -45.44 -11.83 5.00
CA PRO A 436 -44.44 -11.20 5.87
C PRO A 436 -44.73 -9.72 6.18
N LEU A 437 -43.82 -9.04 6.89
CA LEU A 437 -43.90 -7.58 7.00
C LEU A 437 -43.66 -6.91 5.63
N PRO A 438 -44.46 -5.91 5.21
CA PRO A 438 -44.28 -5.21 3.94
C PRO A 438 -42.88 -4.61 3.75
N LEU A 439 -42.23 -4.18 4.84
CA LEU A 439 -40.85 -3.69 4.83
C LEU A 439 -39.88 -4.66 4.12
N ILE A 440 -40.03 -5.97 4.35
CA ILE A 440 -39.19 -7.00 3.72
C ILE A 440 -39.35 -7.00 2.20
N LYS A 441 -40.58 -6.84 1.70
CA LYS A 441 -40.86 -6.72 0.27
C LYS A 441 -40.20 -5.45 -0.30
N TYR A 442 -40.33 -4.32 0.39
CA TYR A 442 -39.74 -3.04 -0.05
C TYR A 442 -38.21 -3.04 -0.01
N CYS A 443 -37.58 -3.78 0.91
CA CYS A 443 -36.12 -4.00 0.92
C CYS A 443 -35.60 -4.80 -0.29
N TRP A 444 -36.46 -5.54 -1.00
CA TRP A 444 -36.10 -6.20 -2.27
C TRP A 444 -36.41 -5.35 -3.51
N MET A 445 -37.05 -4.19 -3.36
CA MET A 445 -37.44 -3.30 -4.46
C MET A 445 -36.45 -2.13 -4.55
N SER A 446 -36.17 -1.68 -5.78
CA SER A 446 -35.36 -0.46 -6.02
C SER A 446 -36.28 0.77 -6.10
N GLU A 447 -35.70 1.96 -5.98
CA GLU A 447 -36.41 3.23 -5.70
C GLU A 447 -37.45 3.67 -6.74
N GLU A 448 -37.33 3.25 -7.99
CA GLU A 448 -38.08 3.82 -9.12
C GLU A 448 -39.61 3.63 -9.05
N ASP A 449 -40.11 2.67 -8.27
CA ASP A 449 -41.54 2.41 -8.09
C ASP A 449 -42.21 3.32 -7.01
N PHE A 450 -41.46 4.11 -6.24
CA PHE A 450 -42.00 4.90 -5.11
C PHE A 450 -42.73 6.20 -5.52
N SER A 451 -43.26 6.25 -6.74
CA SER A 451 -43.98 7.39 -7.33
C SER A 451 -45.39 7.61 -6.75
N SER A 452 -45.95 6.62 -6.04
CA SER A 452 -47.31 6.67 -5.48
C SER A 452 -47.35 7.27 -4.05
N ARG A 453 -47.35 8.61 -4.01
CA ARG A 453 -47.90 9.53 -2.98
C ARG A 453 -48.08 9.03 -1.52
N HIS A 454 -47.50 9.81 -0.59
CA HIS A 454 -47.88 9.97 0.84
C HIS A 454 -47.28 9.04 1.93
N LEU A 455 -46.25 8.22 1.68
CA LEU A 455 -45.59 7.45 2.75
C LEU A 455 -44.05 7.56 2.81
N VAL A 456 -43.50 8.74 2.50
CA VAL A 456 -42.04 8.99 2.38
C VAL A 456 -41.36 9.37 3.72
N LEU A 457 -42.12 9.70 4.77
CA LEU A 457 -41.58 10.35 5.99
C LEU A 457 -41.24 9.42 7.18
N LEU A 458 -41.40 8.09 7.08
CA LEU A 458 -41.24 7.19 8.23
C LEU A 458 -40.46 5.88 7.98
N SER A 459 -39.93 5.64 6.79
CA SER A 459 -39.06 4.49 6.53
C SER A 459 -37.58 4.91 6.47
N GLY A 460 -36.71 4.15 7.14
CA GLY A 460 -35.25 4.30 7.07
C GLY A 460 -34.63 3.96 5.70
N GLN A 461 -35.43 3.94 4.63
CA GLN A 461 -35.02 3.66 3.25
C GLN A 461 -34.19 4.79 2.63
N PHE A 462 -34.26 6.01 3.18
CA PHE A 462 -33.37 7.12 2.81
C PHE A 462 -31.90 6.68 2.87
N GLY A 463 -31.54 5.86 3.87
CA GLY A 463 -30.20 5.30 4.01
C GLY A 463 -29.82 4.34 2.88
N PHE A 464 -30.69 3.40 2.46
CA PHE A 464 -30.29 2.35 1.51
C PHE A 464 -30.23 2.84 0.06
N ASN A 465 -31.13 3.74 -0.36
CA ASN A 465 -31.07 4.30 -1.72
C ASN A 465 -30.12 5.50 -1.83
N ILE A 466 -29.88 6.28 -0.76
CA ILE A 466 -28.67 7.10 -0.72
C ILE A 466 -27.46 6.18 -0.76
N PHE A 467 -27.41 5.07 -0.01
CA PHE A 467 -26.27 4.14 -0.05
C PHE A 467 -26.09 3.43 -1.39
N VAL A 468 -27.12 3.20 -2.21
CA VAL A 468 -27.01 2.61 -3.56
C VAL A 468 -26.83 3.66 -4.68
N LYS A 469 -27.43 4.86 -4.59
CA LYS A 469 -27.08 5.99 -5.49
C LYS A 469 -25.74 6.61 -5.14
N HIS A 470 -25.34 6.61 -3.88
CA HIS A 470 -23.95 6.80 -3.47
C HIS A 470 -23.15 5.61 -3.94
N LEU A 471 -23.38 4.34 -3.60
CA LEU A 471 -22.55 3.24 -4.14
C LEU A 471 -22.50 3.17 -5.66
N CYS A 472 -23.45 3.69 -6.44
CA CYS A 472 -23.31 3.85 -7.89
C CYS A 472 -22.59 5.14 -8.29
N ARG A 473 -22.75 6.25 -7.56
CA ARG A 473 -21.87 7.43 -7.67
C ARG A 473 -20.46 7.06 -7.20
N ILE A 474 -20.23 6.77 -5.93
CA ILE A 474 -19.17 5.93 -5.29
C ILE A 474 -18.94 4.54 -5.95
N PHE A 475 -19.45 4.18 -7.14
CA PHE A 475 -18.83 3.14 -7.99
C PHE A 475 -18.21 3.75 -9.23
N LYS A 476 -18.91 4.68 -9.89
CA LYS A 476 -18.27 5.66 -10.79
C LYS A 476 -17.18 6.48 -10.07
N SER A 477 -17.12 6.37 -8.75
CA SER A 477 -16.19 6.97 -7.81
C SER A 477 -15.41 5.92 -6.99
N ILE A 478 -15.80 4.66 -6.75
CA ILE A 478 -14.74 3.64 -6.44
C ILE A 478 -13.79 3.48 -7.65
N LEU A 479 -14.26 3.85 -8.85
CA LEU A 479 -13.46 4.03 -10.06
C LEU A 479 -12.87 5.46 -10.26
N ARG A 480 -13.09 6.46 -9.36
CA ARG A 480 -12.60 7.86 -9.47
C ARG A 480 -12.29 8.62 -8.14
N PHE A 481 -12.36 7.94 -7.00
CA PHE A 481 -12.60 8.51 -5.65
C PHE A 481 -12.12 7.51 -4.57
N CYS A 482 -11.31 6.54 -4.97
CA CYS A 482 -10.37 5.84 -4.09
C CYS A 482 -9.17 6.77 -3.76
N THR A 483 -9.40 8.09 -3.79
CA THR A 483 -8.42 9.09 -4.22
C THR A 483 -8.66 10.46 -3.58
N MET A 484 -9.22 10.52 -2.36
CA MET A 484 -8.88 11.62 -1.44
C MET A 484 -7.44 11.39 -0.99
N SER A 485 -6.52 11.74 -1.88
CA SER A 485 -5.13 11.32 -1.78
C SER A 485 -4.31 12.27 -0.91
N ILE A 486 -4.53 13.58 -1.01
CA ILE A 486 -3.79 14.59 -0.26
C ILE A 486 -4.62 15.03 0.94
N VAL A 487 -4.26 14.55 2.13
CA VAL A 487 -4.90 14.91 3.41
C VAL A 487 -4.34 16.23 3.94
N LYS A 488 -3.04 16.47 3.74
CA LYS A 488 -2.33 17.68 4.16
C LYS A 488 -1.03 17.82 3.37
N ILE A 489 -0.65 19.05 3.03
CA ILE A 489 0.71 19.41 2.63
C ILE A 489 1.25 20.39 3.68
N HIS A 490 2.54 20.29 4.01
CA HIS A 490 3.23 21.24 4.88
C HIS A 490 4.71 21.36 4.49
N ALA A 491 5.19 22.58 4.33
CA ALA A 491 6.59 22.85 4.02
C ALA A 491 7.34 23.54 5.16
N ARG A 492 8.67 23.38 5.17
CA ARG A 492 9.60 24.05 6.08
C ARG A 492 10.95 24.32 5.42
N GLU A 493 11.67 25.29 5.99
CA GLU A 493 13.06 25.59 5.66
C GLU A 493 13.98 24.55 6.33
N ILE A 494 14.87 23.94 5.54
CA ILE A 494 15.95 23.04 5.97
C ILE A 494 17.29 23.53 5.39
N PHE A 495 18.39 22.82 5.61
CA PHE A 495 19.71 23.17 5.05
C PHE A 495 20.25 22.07 4.13
N ASP A 496 20.85 22.46 3.00
CA ASP A 496 21.76 21.58 2.25
C ASP A 496 23.07 21.37 3.03
N SER A 497 23.92 20.40 2.66
CA SER A 497 25.19 20.21 3.40
C SER A 497 26.31 21.20 3.07
N ARG A 498 26.04 22.23 2.25
CA ARG A 498 26.86 23.46 2.19
C ARG A 498 26.38 24.52 3.20
N GLY A 499 25.27 24.26 3.91
CA GLY A 499 24.67 25.15 4.89
C GLY A 499 23.75 26.21 4.29
N ASN A 500 23.36 26.11 3.01
CA ASN A 500 22.38 27.01 2.39
C ASN A 500 20.95 26.56 2.74
N PRO A 501 20.02 27.50 3.02
CA PRO A 501 18.61 27.17 3.16
C PRO A 501 18.01 26.53 1.91
N THR A 502 17.13 25.54 2.07
CA THR A 502 16.30 24.95 1.01
C THR A 502 14.97 24.45 1.58
N VAL A 503 14.08 23.96 0.71
CA VAL A 503 12.70 23.58 1.03
C VAL A 503 12.57 22.08 1.26
N GLU A 504 11.90 21.69 2.35
CA GLU A 504 11.38 20.33 2.58
C GLU A 504 9.85 20.35 2.67
N VAL A 505 9.19 19.44 1.96
CA VAL A 505 7.74 19.28 1.90
C VAL A 505 7.33 17.92 2.45
N ASP A 506 6.42 17.93 3.43
CA ASP A 506 5.65 16.78 3.90
C ASP A 506 4.28 16.76 3.21
N LEU A 507 3.98 15.67 2.50
CA LEU A 507 2.65 15.36 1.97
C LEU A 507 2.08 14.14 2.71
N TYR A 508 0.89 14.29 3.28
CA TYR A 508 0.20 13.26 4.03
C TYR A 508 -0.92 12.65 3.18
N THR A 509 -0.96 11.33 3.09
CA THR A 509 -2.10 10.56 2.55
C THR A 509 -2.62 9.58 3.60
N ASP A 510 -3.73 8.91 3.31
CA ASP A 510 -4.21 7.77 4.13
C ASP A 510 -3.20 6.61 4.23
N LYS A 511 -2.19 6.54 3.35
CA LYS A 511 -1.10 5.55 3.40
C LYS A 511 0.11 6.00 4.23
N GLY A 512 0.16 7.27 4.66
CA GLY A 512 1.21 7.79 5.53
C GLY A 512 1.81 9.12 5.06
N LEU A 513 3.04 9.38 5.52
CA LEU A 513 3.79 10.58 5.19
C LEU A 513 4.78 10.32 4.06
N PHE A 514 4.71 11.15 3.02
CA PHE A 514 5.64 11.21 1.90
C PHE A 514 6.37 12.54 1.93
N ARG A 515 7.70 12.49 2.04
CA ARG A 515 8.55 13.66 2.21
C ARG A 515 9.39 13.88 0.96
N ALA A 516 9.62 15.13 0.58
CA ALA A 516 10.61 15.50 -0.42
C ALA A 516 11.41 16.72 0.03
N ALA A 517 12.72 16.72 -0.24
CA ALA A 517 13.58 17.87 -0.11
C ALA A 517 14.03 18.30 -1.50
N VAL A 518 14.13 19.61 -1.73
CA VAL A 518 14.55 20.18 -3.01
C VAL A 518 16.05 20.45 -3.00
N PRO A 519 16.81 20.06 -4.04
CA PRO A 519 18.22 20.43 -4.16
C PRO A 519 18.34 21.95 -4.36
N SER A 520 19.19 22.59 -3.54
CA SER A 520 19.54 24.00 -3.67
C SER A 520 20.50 24.19 -4.85
N GLY A 521 19.98 24.50 -6.03
CA GLY A 521 20.79 24.84 -7.21
C GLY A 521 20.98 26.35 -7.32
N ALA A 522 22.18 26.82 -7.65
CA ALA A 522 22.38 28.22 -8.03
C ALA A 522 21.88 28.43 -9.46
N SER A 523 20.55 28.46 -9.64
CA SER A 523 19.95 28.73 -10.95
C SER A 523 20.23 30.19 -11.33
N THR A 524 21.12 30.36 -12.31
CA THR A 524 21.59 31.67 -12.81
C THR A 524 21.27 31.89 -14.28
N GLY A 525 20.83 30.86 -15.00
CA GLY A 525 20.48 30.95 -16.42
C GLY A 525 19.16 31.68 -16.64
N ILE A 526 19.11 32.58 -17.63
CA ILE A 526 17.90 33.37 -17.96
C ILE A 526 16.73 32.52 -18.50
N TYR A 527 16.99 31.25 -18.84
CA TYR A 527 16.05 30.30 -19.43
C TYR A 527 15.62 29.17 -18.45
N GLU A 528 16.13 29.18 -17.22
CA GLU A 528 15.84 28.20 -16.17
C GLU A 528 14.60 28.57 -15.34
N ALA A 529 14.00 27.60 -14.66
CA ALA A 529 12.98 27.85 -13.66
C ALA A 529 13.60 28.46 -12.38
N LEU A 530 13.09 29.61 -11.96
CA LEU A 530 13.68 30.45 -10.93
C LEU A 530 13.59 29.81 -9.53
N GLU A 531 14.73 29.62 -8.86
CA GLU A 531 14.75 29.32 -7.43
C GLU A 531 14.40 30.58 -6.62
N LEU A 532 13.27 30.57 -5.91
CA LEU A 532 12.83 31.74 -5.14
C LEU A 532 13.63 31.87 -3.83
N ARG A 533 14.33 33.00 -3.69
CA ARG A 533 15.12 33.41 -2.52
C ARG A 533 14.55 34.66 -1.87
N ASP A 534 14.66 34.74 -0.54
CA ASP A 534 14.14 35.84 0.28
C ASP A 534 14.81 37.20 -0.01
N ASN A 535 16.07 37.19 -0.48
CA ASN A 535 16.92 38.37 -0.73
C ASN A 535 17.18 39.29 0.48
N ASP A 536 16.68 38.93 1.67
CA ASP A 536 16.99 39.59 2.94
C ASP A 536 18.42 39.31 3.39
N LYS A 537 19.33 40.27 3.17
CA LYS A 537 20.74 40.17 3.55
C LYS A 537 20.96 39.95 5.06
N SER A 538 19.97 40.19 5.92
CA SER A 538 20.06 39.92 7.35
C SER A 538 19.83 38.44 7.72
N ARG A 539 19.18 37.66 6.84
CA ARG A 539 18.96 36.21 7.00
C ARG A 539 19.75 35.42 5.95
N TYR A 540 20.71 34.62 6.40
CA TYR A 540 21.53 33.74 5.56
C TYR A 540 22.13 34.45 4.33
N LEU A 541 22.55 35.70 4.49
CA LEU A 541 23.12 36.55 3.43
C LEU A 541 22.20 36.75 2.20
N GLY A 542 20.88 36.67 2.39
CA GLY A 542 19.87 36.77 1.31
C GLY A 542 19.38 35.42 0.78
N LYS A 543 20.00 34.31 1.19
CA LYS A 543 19.69 32.95 0.68
C LYS A 543 18.51 32.26 1.38
N GLY A 544 17.79 32.92 2.29
CA GLY A 544 16.58 32.35 2.91
C GLY A 544 15.54 31.91 1.88
N VAL A 545 14.67 30.97 2.25
CA VAL A 545 13.59 30.46 1.37
C VAL A 545 12.21 30.53 2.04
N SER A 546 12.05 31.44 3.01
CA SER A 546 10.81 31.58 3.77
C SER A 546 9.60 31.94 2.90
N GLN A 547 9.77 32.74 1.85
CA GLN A 547 8.71 33.06 0.88
C GLN A 547 8.24 31.82 0.11
N ALA A 548 9.17 30.96 -0.35
CA ALA A 548 8.82 29.71 -1.03
C ALA A 548 8.06 28.75 -0.09
N VAL A 549 8.52 28.65 1.17
CA VAL A 549 7.84 27.86 2.22
C VAL A 549 6.45 28.43 2.53
N GLU A 550 6.30 29.75 2.57
CA GLU A 550 5.01 30.43 2.77
C GLU A 550 4.07 30.19 1.59
N HIS A 551 4.52 30.30 0.34
CA HIS A 551 3.73 29.99 -0.85
C HIS A 551 3.19 28.55 -0.84
N ILE A 552 4.00 27.57 -0.44
CA ILE A 552 3.52 26.19 -0.31
C ILE A 552 2.45 26.08 0.78
N ASN A 553 2.71 26.60 1.98
CA ASN A 553 1.79 26.45 3.12
C ASN A 553 0.49 27.27 2.98
N SER A 554 0.53 28.43 2.33
CA SER A 554 -0.59 29.39 2.25
C SER A 554 -1.40 29.32 0.95
N SER A 555 -0.77 28.92 -0.15
CA SER A 555 -1.35 29.03 -1.50
C SER A 555 -1.47 27.66 -2.17
N ILE A 556 -0.37 26.91 -2.31
CA ILE A 556 -0.37 25.61 -3.00
C ILE A 556 -1.09 24.54 -2.16
N ALA A 557 -0.78 24.41 -0.88
CA ALA A 557 -1.36 23.39 0.00
C ALA A 557 -2.89 23.51 0.13
N PRO A 558 -3.50 24.69 0.37
CA PRO A 558 -4.95 24.81 0.41
C PRO A 558 -5.61 24.56 -0.95
N ALA A 559 -4.96 24.93 -2.05
CA ALA A 559 -5.49 24.68 -3.39
C ALA A 559 -5.51 23.18 -3.74
N LEU A 560 -4.42 22.45 -3.46
CA LEU A 560 -4.34 21.01 -3.76
C LEU A 560 -5.15 20.14 -2.79
N VAL A 561 -5.18 20.48 -1.49
CA VAL A 561 -6.03 19.77 -0.50
C VAL A 561 -7.52 20.07 -0.71
N GLY A 562 -7.85 21.23 -1.27
CA GLY A 562 -9.22 21.64 -1.57
C GLY A 562 -9.80 21.10 -2.89
N GLN A 563 -9.01 20.37 -3.68
CA GLN A 563 -9.39 19.86 -4.99
C GLN A 563 -9.46 18.31 -4.99
N ASP A 564 -10.45 17.75 -5.67
CA ASP A 564 -10.71 16.29 -5.75
C ASP A 564 -9.75 15.66 -6.79
N VAL A 565 -8.46 15.56 -6.42
CA VAL A 565 -7.35 15.13 -7.29
C VAL A 565 -6.52 14.03 -6.62
N SER A 566 -6.11 13.04 -7.41
CA SER A 566 -5.31 11.92 -6.94
C SER A 566 -3.81 12.14 -7.10
N VAL A 567 -3.00 11.70 -6.13
CA VAL A 567 -1.53 11.60 -6.25
C VAL A 567 -1.05 10.66 -7.37
N VAL A 568 -1.95 9.86 -7.97
CA VAL A 568 -1.61 9.11 -9.21
C VAL A 568 -1.84 9.92 -10.50
N GLU A 569 -2.50 11.08 -10.43
CA GLU A 569 -2.70 12.04 -11.52
C GLU A 569 -1.58 13.11 -11.51
N GLN A 570 -0.31 12.69 -11.56
CA GLN A 570 0.86 13.59 -11.44
C GLN A 570 0.79 14.79 -12.41
N GLU A 571 0.57 14.54 -13.70
CA GLU A 571 0.42 15.56 -14.77
C GLU A 571 -0.58 16.66 -14.40
N LYS A 572 -1.73 16.27 -13.85
CA LYS A 572 -2.82 17.18 -13.49
C LYS A 572 -2.46 18.04 -12.28
N ILE A 573 -1.74 17.48 -11.30
CA ILE A 573 -1.28 18.23 -10.13
C ILE A 573 -0.18 19.21 -10.52
N ASP A 574 0.78 18.76 -11.34
CA ASP A 574 1.87 19.59 -11.85
C ASP A 574 1.33 20.73 -12.73
N GLN A 575 0.41 20.45 -13.67
CA GLN A 575 -0.26 21.47 -14.47
C GLN A 575 -1.04 22.48 -13.61
N MET A 576 -1.76 22.02 -12.59
CA MET A 576 -2.48 22.94 -11.68
C MET A 576 -1.54 23.88 -10.93
N MET A 577 -0.34 23.42 -10.52
CA MET A 577 0.65 24.29 -9.89
C MET A 577 1.26 25.29 -10.90
N ILE A 578 1.51 24.86 -12.14
CA ILE A 578 1.98 25.72 -13.24
C ILE A 578 0.93 26.79 -13.57
N ASP A 579 -0.34 26.42 -13.73
CA ASP A 579 -1.45 27.34 -14.00
C ASP A 579 -1.67 28.36 -12.86
N MET A 580 -1.50 27.91 -11.61
CA MET A 580 -1.57 28.79 -10.44
C MET A 580 -0.38 29.73 -10.34
N ASP A 581 0.80 29.34 -10.80
CA ASP A 581 1.96 30.22 -10.90
C ASP A 581 1.73 31.26 -12.01
N GLY A 582 1.48 30.79 -13.22
CA GLY A 582 1.16 31.62 -14.39
C GLY A 582 2.36 32.34 -15.00
N THR A 583 3.59 32.02 -14.59
CA THR A 583 4.82 32.53 -15.22
C THR A 583 5.59 31.41 -15.92
N GLU A 584 6.25 31.74 -17.03
CA GLU A 584 6.97 30.79 -17.87
C GLU A 584 8.11 30.08 -17.11
N ASN A 585 8.83 30.83 -16.25
CA ASN A 585 9.95 30.37 -15.45
C ASN A 585 9.60 30.07 -13.97
N LYS A 586 8.31 29.90 -13.63
CA LYS A 586 7.85 29.54 -12.27
C LYS A 586 8.31 30.53 -11.18
N SER A 587 8.49 31.80 -11.53
CA SER A 587 9.08 32.84 -10.68
C SER A 587 8.15 33.40 -9.61
N LYS A 588 6.84 33.16 -9.69
CA LYS A 588 5.88 33.65 -8.69
C LYS A 588 5.91 32.82 -7.41
N PHE A 589 5.86 31.49 -7.51
CA PHE A 589 5.98 30.60 -6.36
C PHE A 589 7.42 30.15 -6.10
N GLY A 590 8.23 30.07 -7.16
CA GLY A 590 9.57 29.49 -7.16
C GLY A 590 9.55 28.04 -7.63
N ALA A 591 10.51 27.66 -8.48
CA ALA A 591 10.77 26.28 -8.87
C ALA A 591 10.98 25.37 -7.64
N ASN A 592 11.62 25.90 -6.60
CA ASN A 592 11.81 25.24 -5.32
C ASN A 592 10.52 25.03 -4.50
N ALA A 593 9.47 25.81 -4.74
CA ALA A 593 8.16 25.55 -4.14
C ALA A 593 7.40 24.45 -4.89
N ILE A 594 7.29 24.58 -6.22
CA ILE A 594 6.52 23.68 -7.07
C ILE A 594 7.15 22.29 -7.09
N LEU A 595 8.48 22.19 -7.27
CA LEU A 595 9.18 20.90 -7.34
C LEU A 595 9.10 20.12 -6.02
N GLY A 596 9.17 20.81 -4.88
CA GLY A 596 9.07 20.17 -3.56
C GLY A 596 7.72 19.45 -3.37
N VAL A 597 6.64 20.08 -3.84
CA VAL A 597 5.31 19.46 -3.83
C VAL A 597 5.23 18.35 -4.88
N SER A 598 5.67 18.60 -6.11
CA SER A 598 5.66 17.65 -7.23
C SER A 598 6.37 16.32 -6.88
N LEU A 599 7.55 16.38 -6.26
CA LEU A 599 8.30 15.20 -5.80
C LEU A 599 7.63 14.45 -4.63
N ALA A 600 6.93 15.17 -3.75
CA ALA A 600 6.19 14.56 -2.65
C ALA A 600 4.93 13.83 -3.16
N VAL A 601 4.25 14.42 -4.15
CA VAL A 601 3.13 13.82 -4.89
C VAL A 601 3.58 12.55 -5.61
N CYS A 602 4.69 12.58 -6.34
CA CYS A 602 5.19 11.41 -7.08
C CYS A 602 5.47 10.21 -6.14
N LYS A 603 6.08 10.45 -4.97
CA LYS A 603 6.28 9.38 -3.96
C LYS A 603 4.98 8.81 -3.43
N ALA A 604 4.01 9.68 -3.17
CA ALA A 604 2.68 9.26 -2.77
C ALA A 604 1.97 8.47 -3.90
N GLY A 605 2.11 8.87 -5.16
CA GLY A 605 1.63 8.16 -6.34
C GLY A 605 2.21 6.76 -6.49
N ALA A 606 3.52 6.59 -6.23
CA ALA A 606 4.19 5.29 -6.28
C ALA A 606 3.64 4.34 -5.21
N ALA A 607 3.54 4.82 -3.96
CA ALA A 607 2.95 4.08 -2.86
C ALA A 607 1.42 3.86 -3.02
N GLU A 608 0.74 4.75 -3.73
CA GLU A 608 -0.66 4.60 -4.06
C GLU A 608 -0.87 3.46 -5.07
N LYS A 609 -0.05 3.42 -6.14
CA LYS A 609 0.01 2.32 -7.12
C LYS A 609 0.61 1.02 -6.54
N GLY A 610 1.32 1.07 -5.43
CA GLY A 610 1.99 -0.09 -4.82
C GLY A 610 3.25 -0.56 -5.57
N VAL A 611 3.88 0.34 -6.32
CA VAL A 611 5.10 0.06 -7.11
C VAL A 611 6.30 0.83 -6.56
N PRO A 612 7.54 0.39 -6.80
CA PRO A 612 8.74 1.18 -6.50
C PRO A 612 8.72 2.52 -7.24
N LEU A 613 9.28 3.58 -6.62
CA LEU A 613 9.28 4.94 -7.20
C LEU A 613 9.85 4.97 -8.62
N TYR A 614 10.93 4.23 -8.90
CA TYR A 614 11.54 4.17 -10.23
C TYR A 614 10.58 3.64 -11.30
N ARG A 615 9.74 2.65 -10.95
CA ARG A 615 8.75 2.09 -11.88
C ARG A 615 7.62 3.08 -12.10
N HIS A 616 7.21 3.79 -11.05
CA HIS A 616 6.18 4.82 -11.19
C HIS A 616 6.62 5.94 -12.14
N ILE A 617 7.85 6.43 -12.03
CA ILE A 617 8.37 7.49 -12.92
C ILE A 617 8.50 6.94 -14.35
N ALA A 618 9.01 5.71 -14.53
CA ALA A 618 9.01 5.06 -15.85
C ALA A 618 7.60 4.91 -16.45
N ASP A 619 6.57 4.68 -15.63
CA ASP A 619 5.17 4.64 -16.07
C ASP A 619 4.64 6.04 -16.47
N LEU A 620 5.17 7.12 -15.90
CA LEU A 620 4.83 8.51 -16.28
C LEU A 620 5.51 8.88 -17.60
N ALA A 621 6.82 8.62 -17.72
CA ALA A 621 7.60 8.74 -18.96
C ALA A 621 7.21 7.74 -20.08
N GLY A 622 6.12 6.98 -19.92
CA GLY A 622 5.64 6.01 -20.92
C GLY A 622 6.58 4.84 -21.25
N ASN A 623 7.64 4.63 -20.47
CA ASN A 623 8.71 3.68 -20.78
C ASN A 623 8.40 2.27 -20.23
N PRO A 624 8.21 1.25 -21.09
CA PRO A 624 7.93 -0.11 -20.65
C PRO A 624 9.16 -0.81 -20.04
N GLU A 625 10.38 -0.49 -20.48
CA GLU A 625 11.61 -1.14 -20.02
C GLU A 625 12.41 -0.22 -19.09
N VAL A 626 12.41 -0.53 -17.79
CA VAL A 626 13.31 0.13 -16.84
C VAL A 626 14.71 -0.46 -17.00
N ILE A 627 15.56 0.24 -17.74
CA ILE A 627 17.00 -0.03 -17.74
C ILE A 627 17.56 0.56 -16.46
N LEU A 628 17.62 -0.25 -15.40
CA LEU A 628 18.27 0.11 -14.14
C LEU A 628 19.67 -0.49 -14.09
N PRO A 629 20.71 0.17 -14.64
CA PRO A 629 22.08 -0.17 -14.29
C PRO A 629 22.29 0.15 -12.81
N VAL A 630 23.09 -0.68 -12.15
CA VAL A 630 23.38 -0.67 -10.70
C VAL A 630 23.50 0.77 -10.16
N PRO A 631 22.75 1.17 -9.10
CA PRO A 631 22.39 2.57 -8.82
C PRO A 631 23.56 3.54 -8.92
N VAL A 632 23.56 4.34 -9.98
CA VAL A 632 24.53 5.42 -10.21
C VAL A 632 24.37 6.49 -9.14
N ARG A 633 25.39 6.68 -8.29
CA ARG A 633 25.65 8.01 -7.72
C ARG A 633 26.47 8.82 -8.72
N LEU A 634 25.87 9.87 -9.27
CA LEU A 634 26.66 11.03 -9.70
C LEU A 634 27.25 11.63 -8.42
N ALA A 635 28.57 11.63 -8.28
CA ALA A 635 29.24 12.16 -7.08
C ALA A 635 29.37 13.69 -7.12
N HIS A 636 28.40 14.35 -7.76
CA HIS A 636 28.31 15.79 -7.95
C HIS A 636 27.42 16.51 -6.92
N LEU A 637 26.58 15.75 -6.20
CA LEU A 637 25.76 16.28 -5.09
C LEU A 637 26.32 15.93 -3.69
N LEU A 638 27.57 15.48 -3.58
CA LEU A 638 28.13 15.05 -2.29
C LEU A 638 28.66 16.19 -1.40
N SER A 639 28.85 17.40 -1.93
CA SER A 639 29.02 18.61 -1.11
C SER A 639 27.69 19.07 -0.46
N SER A 640 26.53 18.63 -0.99
CA SER A 640 25.20 19.05 -0.53
C SER A 640 24.34 17.97 0.16
N VAL A 641 24.77 16.68 0.21
CA VAL A 641 24.05 15.60 0.94
C VAL A 641 24.96 14.75 1.86
N SER A 642 25.64 15.38 2.82
CA SER A 642 26.42 14.69 3.88
C SER A 642 25.65 14.38 5.19
N CYS A 643 24.32 14.58 5.26
CA CYS A 643 23.54 14.30 6.47
C CYS A 643 22.13 13.67 6.27
N PHE A 644 21.67 13.51 5.02
CA PHE A 644 20.29 13.07 4.76
C PHE A 644 20.17 11.66 4.20
N ARG A 645 19.19 10.92 4.74
CA ARG A 645 18.99 9.48 4.55
C ARG A 645 17.92 9.17 3.49
N SER A 646 17.61 10.11 2.58
CA SER A 646 16.51 9.96 1.61
C SER A 646 17.01 9.81 0.16
N SER A 647 16.33 8.94 -0.57
CA SER A 647 16.74 8.36 -1.86
C SER A 647 16.01 9.02 -3.03
N ASP A 648 15.85 10.34 -2.95
CA ASP A 648 14.60 10.97 -3.36
C ASP A 648 14.63 11.71 -4.70
N ALA A 649 15.63 12.57 -4.92
CA ALA A 649 15.90 13.18 -6.22
C ALA A 649 16.66 12.22 -7.16
N PHE A 650 17.26 11.17 -6.58
CA PHE A 650 18.13 10.21 -7.26
C PHE A 650 17.44 9.43 -8.38
N ILE A 651 16.14 9.16 -8.21
CA ILE A 651 15.44 8.16 -9.02
C ILE A 651 15.00 8.73 -10.39
N LEU A 652 14.81 10.05 -10.52
CA LEU A 652 14.50 10.69 -11.81
C LEU A 652 15.70 10.62 -12.78
N PHE A 653 16.90 10.90 -12.29
CA PHE A 653 18.16 10.87 -13.06
C PHE A 653 18.55 9.46 -13.55
N LEU A 654 18.05 8.41 -12.91
CA LEU A 654 18.51 7.03 -13.07
C LEU A 654 17.87 6.25 -14.23
N LEU A 655 16.86 6.80 -14.90
CA LEU A 655 16.10 6.06 -15.91
C LEU A 655 16.83 5.90 -17.25
N PHE A 656 17.90 6.66 -17.50
CA PHE A 656 18.55 6.74 -18.81
C PHE A 656 20.08 6.52 -18.82
N TYR A 657 20.78 6.59 -17.67
CA TYR A 657 22.25 6.59 -17.65
C TYR A 657 22.95 5.39 -17.00
N LYS A 658 24.05 4.95 -17.63
CA LYS A 658 24.90 3.81 -17.23
C LYS A 658 26.20 4.15 -16.49
N LEU A 659 26.62 5.42 -16.44
CA LEU A 659 27.96 5.80 -15.93
C LEU A 659 27.88 6.53 -14.59
N GLN A 660 28.77 6.17 -13.65
CA GLN A 660 29.07 7.02 -12.49
C GLN A 660 30.16 8.03 -12.86
N ALA A 661 30.04 9.28 -12.38
CA ALA A 661 31.04 10.32 -12.53
C ALA A 661 31.40 10.93 -11.17
N PHE A 662 32.68 11.23 -10.98
CA PHE A 662 33.23 11.86 -9.78
C PHE A 662 34.04 13.08 -10.18
N ASN A 663 33.62 14.29 -9.79
CA ASN A 663 34.48 15.48 -9.85
C ASN A 663 35.63 15.32 -8.85
N VAL A 664 36.85 15.54 -9.33
CA VAL A 664 38.09 15.34 -8.58
C VAL A 664 39.07 16.50 -8.69
N ILE A 665 38.92 17.40 -9.67
CA ILE A 665 39.64 18.68 -9.79
C ILE A 665 38.66 19.77 -10.22
N ASN A 666 38.65 20.91 -9.52
CA ASN A 666 37.86 22.10 -9.89
C ASN A 666 38.73 23.23 -10.46
N GLY A 667 38.15 23.94 -11.43
CA GLY A 667 38.54 25.25 -11.96
C GLY A 667 37.31 26.18 -11.99
N GLY A 668 37.13 26.95 -13.07
CA GLY A 668 35.97 27.86 -13.25
C GLY A 668 35.78 28.87 -12.11
N SER A 669 34.64 29.55 -12.03
CA SER A 669 34.34 30.44 -10.90
C SER A 669 34.30 29.74 -9.53
N HIS A 670 34.23 28.40 -9.53
CA HIS A 670 34.07 27.53 -8.38
C HIS A 670 35.38 27.15 -7.66
N ALA A 671 36.53 27.57 -8.21
CA ALA A 671 37.84 27.40 -7.58
C ALA A 671 38.71 28.66 -7.63
N GLY A 672 39.38 28.95 -6.50
CA GLY A 672 40.34 30.07 -6.36
C GLY A 672 41.68 29.89 -7.08
N ASN A 673 41.80 28.92 -7.99
CA ASN A 673 42.93 28.76 -8.90
C ASN A 673 42.68 29.52 -10.22
N LYS A 674 43.63 29.45 -11.16
CA LYS A 674 43.53 30.10 -12.48
C LYS A 674 42.98 29.20 -13.59
N LEU A 675 42.64 27.95 -13.27
CA LEU A 675 42.12 26.98 -14.23
C LEU A 675 40.78 27.47 -14.80
N ALA A 676 40.63 27.45 -16.12
CA ALA A 676 39.45 27.99 -16.80
C ALA A 676 38.26 27.02 -16.75
N MET A 677 38.47 25.76 -17.11
CA MET A 677 37.42 24.73 -17.16
C MET A 677 36.95 24.39 -15.75
N GLN A 678 35.64 24.27 -15.56
CA GLN A 678 35.01 24.15 -14.25
C GLN A 678 35.39 22.86 -13.53
N GLU A 679 35.43 21.73 -14.23
CA GLU A 679 35.61 20.41 -13.61
C GLU A 679 36.33 19.40 -14.47
N PHE A 680 37.09 18.54 -13.78
CA PHE A 680 37.65 17.33 -14.36
C PHE A 680 37.18 16.13 -13.53
N MET A 681 36.50 15.21 -14.21
CA MET A 681 35.81 14.07 -13.63
C MET A 681 36.48 12.74 -14.01
N ILE A 682 36.33 11.75 -13.15
CA ILE A 682 36.67 10.34 -13.45
C ILE A 682 35.41 9.48 -13.50
N LEU A 683 35.36 8.54 -14.44
CA LEU A 683 34.23 7.65 -14.68
C LEU A 683 34.73 6.19 -14.69
N PRO A 684 34.46 5.38 -13.64
CA PRO A 684 34.95 4.00 -13.52
C PRO A 684 34.10 3.02 -14.36
N ILE A 685 34.17 3.14 -15.69
CA ILE A 685 33.37 2.33 -16.63
C ILE A 685 33.67 0.82 -16.60
N GLY A 686 34.83 0.40 -16.10
CA GLY A 686 35.20 -1.01 -15.93
C GLY A 686 34.56 -1.69 -14.71
N ALA A 687 33.92 -0.94 -13.82
CA ALA A 687 33.42 -1.45 -12.55
C ALA A 687 32.25 -2.44 -12.71
N SER A 688 32.41 -3.66 -12.19
CA SER A 688 31.36 -4.70 -12.27
C SER A 688 30.13 -4.42 -11.40
N THR A 689 30.28 -3.60 -10.35
CA THR A 689 29.20 -3.20 -9.45
C THR A 689 29.36 -1.74 -9.01
N PHE A 690 28.26 -1.11 -8.58
CA PHE A 690 28.31 0.24 -7.98
C PHE A 690 29.24 0.31 -6.75
N LYS A 691 29.36 -0.78 -5.97
CA LYS A 691 30.29 -0.84 -4.83
C LYS A 691 31.73 -0.74 -5.31
N ASP A 692 32.06 -1.38 -6.42
CA ASP A 692 33.39 -1.32 -7.03
C ASP A 692 33.64 0.07 -7.64
N ALA A 693 32.66 0.65 -8.33
CA ALA A 693 32.75 2.02 -8.86
C ALA A 693 33.06 3.05 -7.77
N MET A 694 32.33 3.01 -6.64
CA MET A 694 32.60 3.86 -5.47
C MET A 694 33.98 3.63 -4.87
N ARG A 695 34.46 2.38 -4.85
CA ARG A 695 35.78 2.03 -4.33
C ARG A 695 36.89 2.57 -5.25
N ILE A 696 36.77 2.35 -6.57
CA ILE A 696 37.70 2.85 -7.59
C ILE A 696 37.78 4.37 -7.54
N GLY A 697 36.63 5.07 -7.56
CA GLY A 697 36.59 6.53 -7.48
C GLY A 697 37.27 7.09 -6.22
N ALA A 698 37.02 6.49 -5.06
CA ALA A 698 37.68 6.87 -3.80
C ALA A 698 39.20 6.59 -3.79
N GLU A 699 39.63 5.44 -4.31
CA GLU A 699 41.04 5.07 -4.42
C GLU A 699 41.80 6.01 -5.37
N VAL A 700 41.20 6.38 -6.51
CA VAL A 700 41.77 7.37 -7.44
C VAL A 700 41.82 8.77 -6.80
N TYR A 701 40.75 9.23 -6.16
CA TYR A 701 40.72 10.54 -5.47
C TYR A 701 41.80 10.66 -4.38
N HIS A 702 42.03 9.60 -3.59
CA HIS A 702 43.10 9.59 -2.60
C HIS A 702 44.50 9.53 -3.23
N ASN A 703 44.67 8.83 -4.35
CA ASN A 703 45.94 8.84 -5.10
C ASN A 703 46.20 10.23 -5.73
N LEU A 704 45.18 10.87 -6.29
CA LEU A 704 45.25 12.24 -6.81
C LEU A 704 45.67 13.23 -5.72
N LYS A 705 45.06 13.14 -4.52
CA LYS A 705 45.48 13.95 -3.36
C LYS A 705 46.98 13.79 -3.05
N ASN A 706 47.51 12.57 -3.16
CA ASN A 706 48.94 12.30 -2.94
C ASN A 706 49.83 12.81 -4.08
N VAL A 707 49.38 12.74 -5.33
CA VAL A 707 50.06 13.33 -6.51
C VAL A 707 50.16 14.85 -6.34
N ILE A 708 49.02 15.52 -6.14
CA ILE A 708 48.93 16.98 -5.94
C ILE A 708 49.78 17.41 -4.75
N LYS A 709 49.64 16.74 -3.59
CA LYS A 709 50.44 17.03 -2.38
C LYS A 709 51.95 16.93 -2.63
N LYS A 710 52.39 15.97 -3.46
CA LYS A 710 53.80 15.77 -3.79
C LYS A 710 54.32 16.84 -4.77
N LYS A 711 53.52 17.28 -5.74
CA LYS A 711 53.92 18.23 -6.79
C LYS A 711 53.82 19.69 -6.34
N TYR A 712 52.80 20.06 -5.57
CA TYR A 712 52.50 21.46 -5.20
C TYR A 712 52.39 21.71 -3.68
N GLY A 713 52.55 20.70 -2.84
CA GLY A 713 52.48 20.82 -1.37
C GLY A 713 51.08 20.59 -0.79
N GLN A 714 50.98 20.63 0.55
CA GLN A 714 49.76 20.27 1.28
C GLN A 714 48.57 21.20 1.00
N ASP A 715 48.83 22.50 0.83
CA ASP A 715 47.80 23.53 0.68
C ASP A 715 47.10 23.45 -0.70
N ALA A 716 47.77 22.91 -1.70
CA ALA A 716 47.18 22.62 -3.01
C ALA A 716 46.14 21.48 -3.00
N THR A 717 45.94 20.81 -1.85
CA THR A 717 44.86 19.83 -1.64
C THR A 717 43.63 20.43 -0.94
N ASN A 718 43.52 21.76 -0.93
CA ASN A 718 42.25 22.45 -0.70
C ASN A 718 41.22 22.03 -1.76
N VAL A 719 39.96 22.15 -1.39
CA VAL A 719 38.81 21.65 -2.15
C VAL A 719 37.97 22.85 -2.59
N GLY A 720 37.52 22.86 -3.84
CA GLY A 720 36.62 23.88 -4.39
C GLY A 720 35.19 23.71 -3.88
N ASP A 721 34.28 24.60 -4.28
CA ASP A 721 32.90 24.62 -3.76
C ASP A 721 32.07 23.37 -4.14
N GLU A 722 32.54 22.57 -5.09
CA GLU A 722 31.90 21.34 -5.60
C GLU A 722 32.52 20.03 -5.11
N GLY A 723 33.69 20.06 -4.46
CA GLY A 723 34.31 18.86 -3.85
C GLY A 723 35.58 18.34 -4.55
N GLY A 724 35.89 18.83 -5.75
CA GLY A 724 37.17 18.57 -6.43
C GLY A 724 38.33 19.32 -5.78
N PHE A 725 39.57 18.84 -5.96
CA PHE A 725 40.75 19.58 -5.51
C PHE A 725 40.94 20.85 -6.35
N ALA A 726 41.38 21.94 -5.74
CA ALA A 726 41.71 23.19 -6.42
C ALA A 726 43.23 23.45 -6.40
N PRO A 727 44.05 22.65 -7.11
CA PRO A 727 45.48 22.90 -7.22
C PRO A 727 45.73 24.19 -8.00
N ASN A 728 46.83 24.88 -7.69
CA ASN A 728 47.21 26.13 -8.36
C ASN A 728 47.89 25.85 -9.71
N ILE A 729 47.09 25.42 -10.68
CA ILE A 729 47.48 25.17 -12.08
C ILE A 729 46.81 26.19 -13.00
N LEU A 730 47.43 26.45 -14.16
CA LEU A 730 46.90 27.35 -15.20
C LEU A 730 46.43 26.59 -16.44
N GLU A 731 47.17 25.56 -16.86
CA GLU A 731 46.89 24.86 -18.12
C GLU A 731 45.94 23.68 -17.89
N ASN A 732 44.83 23.64 -18.64
CA ASN A 732 43.86 22.55 -18.58
C ASN A 732 44.48 21.16 -18.87
N LYS A 733 45.55 21.12 -19.69
CA LYS A 733 46.32 19.90 -19.95
C LYS A 733 47.00 19.34 -18.70
N GLU A 734 47.48 20.21 -17.79
CA GLU A 734 48.14 19.79 -16.55
C GLU A 734 47.15 19.09 -15.59
N ALA A 735 45.87 19.47 -15.61
CA ALA A 735 44.83 18.75 -14.87
C ALA A 735 44.66 17.30 -15.36
N LEU A 736 44.62 17.10 -16.68
CA LEU A 736 44.52 15.78 -17.31
C LEU A 736 45.75 14.91 -17.03
N GLU A 737 46.96 15.49 -17.01
CA GLU A 737 48.19 14.79 -16.62
C GLU A 737 48.13 14.29 -15.16
N LEU A 738 47.65 15.14 -14.23
CA LEU A 738 47.49 14.78 -12.82
C LEU A 738 46.48 13.63 -12.64
N LEU A 739 45.38 13.64 -13.39
CA LEU A 739 44.40 12.55 -13.39
C LEU A 739 44.99 11.25 -13.94
N ASN A 740 45.70 11.31 -15.06
CA ASN A 740 46.31 10.13 -15.67
C ASN A 740 47.37 9.50 -14.74
N GLU A 741 48.21 10.32 -14.08
CA GLU A 741 49.16 9.85 -13.05
C GLU A 741 48.43 9.23 -11.84
N ALA A 742 47.30 9.80 -11.40
CA ALA A 742 46.51 9.30 -10.28
C ALA A 742 45.81 7.96 -10.59
N ILE A 743 45.20 7.83 -11.77
CA ILE A 743 44.55 6.61 -12.26
C ILE A 743 45.60 5.48 -12.40
N ALA A 744 46.76 5.79 -12.99
CA ALA A 744 47.86 4.83 -13.12
C ALA A 744 48.40 4.35 -11.77
N LYS A 745 48.51 5.23 -10.76
CA LYS A 745 48.92 4.85 -9.39
C LYS A 745 47.86 4.05 -8.64
N ALA A 746 46.59 4.29 -8.91
CA ALA A 746 45.51 3.50 -8.34
C ALA A 746 45.39 2.10 -9.01
N GLY A 747 45.94 1.94 -10.23
CA GLY A 747 45.98 0.67 -10.95
C GLY A 747 44.80 0.44 -11.90
N TYR A 748 44.06 1.50 -12.27
CA TYR A 748 42.77 1.41 -12.98
C TYR A 748 42.80 2.00 -14.40
N THR A 749 43.93 1.93 -15.11
CA THR A 749 44.09 2.55 -16.45
C THR A 749 43.10 2.06 -17.51
N GLU A 750 42.70 0.78 -17.42
CA GLU A 750 41.71 0.18 -18.34
C GLU A 750 40.28 0.24 -17.81
N GLU A 751 40.09 0.69 -16.55
CA GLU A 751 38.79 0.68 -15.86
C GLU A 751 38.20 2.09 -15.66
N VAL A 752 39.00 3.15 -15.80
CA VAL A 752 38.63 4.55 -15.56
C VAL A 752 38.94 5.41 -16.77
N VAL A 753 37.92 6.15 -17.22
CA VAL A 753 38.02 7.19 -18.25
C VAL A 753 37.72 8.57 -17.65
N ILE A 754 37.98 9.63 -18.41
CA ILE A 754 37.85 11.02 -17.97
C ILE A 754 36.64 11.67 -18.62
N GLY A 755 35.94 12.50 -17.84
CA GLY A 755 34.94 13.45 -18.32
C GLY A 755 35.32 14.85 -17.88
N MET A 756 34.76 15.87 -18.52
CA MET A 756 35.06 17.27 -18.22
C MET A 756 33.77 18.07 -18.24
N ASP A 757 33.62 19.00 -17.31
CA ASP A 757 32.68 20.11 -17.43
C ASP A 757 33.50 21.38 -17.66
N VAL A 758 33.21 22.04 -18.76
CA VAL A 758 33.94 23.20 -19.24
C VAL A 758 33.29 24.50 -18.75
N ALA A 759 31.95 24.56 -18.69
CA ALA A 759 31.16 25.78 -18.48
C ALA A 759 31.62 26.97 -19.35
N ALA A 760 31.75 26.78 -20.68
CA ALA A 760 32.39 27.75 -21.55
C ALA A 760 31.74 29.15 -21.58
N SER A 761 30.46 29.23 -21.23
CA SER A 761 29.70 30.48 -21.01
C SER A 761 30.40 31.45 -20.05
N GLU A 762 31.10 30.97 -19.01
CA GLU A 762 31.79 31.83 -18.03
C GLU A 762 32.88 32.71 -18.65
N PHE A 763 33.60 32.14 -19.61
CA PHE A 763 34.77 32.73 -20.25
C PHE A 763 34.54 33.15 -21.70
N TYR A 764 33.29 33.13 -22.17
CA TYR A 764 32.89 33.68 -23.45
C TYR A 764 32.94 35.21 -23.47
N ARG A 765 33.47 35.78 -24.55
CA ARG A 765 33.69 37.22 -24.77
C ARG A 765 33.52 37.55 -26.26
N ASP A 766 32.42 38.23 -26.62
CA ASP A 766 32.16 38.80 -27.95
C ASP A 766 32.45 37.85 -29.15
N GLY A 767 31.96 36.59 -29.09
CA GLY A 767 32.16 35.59 -30.15
C GLY A 767 33.47 34.80 -30.06
N LYS A 768 34.16 34.86 -28.92
CA LYS A 768 35.42 34.19 -28.63
C LYS A 768 35.51 33.77 -27.16
N TYR A 769 36.61 33.14 -26.75
CA TYR A 769 36.80 32.56 -25.42
C TYR A 769 38.15 33.00 -24.78
N ASP A 770 38.16 33.34 -23.49
CA ASP A 770 39.38 33.71 -22.72
C ASP A 770 39.73 32.69 -21.63
N LEU A 771 40.67 31.79 -21.91
CA LEU A 771 41.11 30.76 -20.96
C LEU A 771 41.94 31.30 -19.77
N ASP A 772 42.10 32.63 -19.59
CA ASP A 772 42.60 33.25 -18.35
C ASP A 772 41.69 34.43 -17.93
N PHE A 773 40.36 34.26 -18.07
CA PHE A 773 39.32 35.24 -17.71
C PHE A 773 39.34 35.75 -16.26
N LYS A 774 40.04 35.03 -15.37
CA LYS A 774 40.26 35.39 -13.95
C LYS A 774 41.36 36.45 -13.78
N SER A 775 42.14 36.70 -14.82
CA SER A 775 43.08 37.83 -14.91
C SER A 775 42.41 39.05 -15.54
N PRO A 776 43.04 40.24 -15.49
CA PRO A 776 42.53 41.41 -16.20
C PRO A 776 42.29 41.12 -17.69
N ASP A 777 41.14 41.56 -18.17
CA ASP A 777 40.61 41.36 -19.52
C ASP A 777 41.63 41.82 -20.61
N ASP A 778 41.98 40.91 -21.53
CA ASP A 778 42.92 41.18 -22.62
C ASP A 778 42.47 40.45 -23.91
N PRO A 779 41.82 41.18 -24.85
CA PRO A 779 41.33 40.64 -26.11
C PRO A 779 42.38 40.02 -27.04
N SER A 780 43.69 40.23 -26.79
CA SER A 780 44.75 39.58 -27.58
C SER A 780 44.89 38.09 -27.31
N ARG A 781 44.30 37.61 -26.20
CA ARG A 781 44.34 36.20 -25.75
C ARG A 781 43.13 35.38 -26.23
N TYR A 782 42.13 36.04 -26.82
CA TYR A 782 40.85 35.43 -27.13
C TYR A 782 40.95 34.48 -28.33
N ILE A 783 40.64 33.20 -28.07
CA ILE A 783 40.61 32.14 -29.08
C ILE A 783 39.20 32.01 -29.69
N THR A 784 39.16 31.63 -30.95
CA THR A 784 37.93 31.36 -31.71
C THR A 784 37.28 30.02 -31.31
N PRO A 785 36.00 29.79 -31.63
CA PRO A 785 35.36 28.49 -31.41
C PRO A 785 36.11 27.33 -32.08
N ASP A 786 36.66 27.52 -33.28
CA ASP A 786 37.44 26.50 -34.00
C ASP A 786 38.76 26.16 -33.26
N GLU A 787 39.48 27.17 -32.76
CA GLU A 787 40.71 26.98 -31.99
C GLU A 787 40.44 26.26 -30.65
N LEU A 788 39.30 26.54 -30.02
CA LEU A 788 38.85 25.86 -28.80
C LEU A 788 38.41 24.40 -29.11
N ALA A 789 37.70 24.16 -30.21
CA ALA A 789 37.36 22.83 -30.69
C ALA A 789 38.60 21.96 -30.94
N ASP A 790 39.65 22.54 -31.54
CA ASP A 790 40.91 21.84 -31.79
C ASP A 790 41.70 21.58 -30.49
N LEU A 791 41.58 22.45 -29.47
CA LEU A 791 42.09 22.17 -28.12
C LEU A 791 41.40 20.95 -27.50
N TYR A 792 40.07 20.84 -27.56
CA TYR A 792 39.35 19.65 -27.08
C TYR A 792 39.75 18.38 -27.82
N LYS A 793 39.87 18.43 -29.16
CA LYS A 793 40.36 17.30 -29.97
C LYS A 793 41.76 16.87 -29.55
N SER A 794 42.63 17.80 -29.13
CA SER A 794 43.93 17.46 -28.58
C SER A 794 43.83 16.69 -27.25
N PHE A 795 42.86 17.02 -26.39
CA PHE A 795 42.64 16.32 -25.12
C PHE A 795 42.08 14.91 -25.33
N ILE A 796 41.09 14.77 -26.23
CA ILE A 796 40.48 13.48 -26.61
C ILE A 796 41.52 12.54 -27.24
N LYS A 797 42.49 13.10 -27.96
CA LYS A 797 43.57 12.33 -28.60
C LYS A 797 44.67 11.90 -27.62
N ASP A 798 45.06 12.78 -26.69
CA ASP A 798 46.21 12.56 -25.80
C ASP A 798 45.83 11.86 -24.48
N TYR A 799 44.55 11.89 -24.08
CA TYR A 799 44.03 11.37 -22.80
C TYR A 799 42.72 10.58 -23.01
N PRO A 800 42.32 9.69 -22.07
CA PRO A 800 41.08 8.92 -22.18
C PRO A 800 39.82 9.76 -21.86
N VAL A 801 39.67 10.92 -22.49
CA VAL A 801 38.48 11.78 -22.37
C VAL A 801 37.37 11.22 -23.25
N VAL A 802 36.23 10.89 -22.65
CA VAL A 802 35.07 10.28 -23.35
C VAL A 802 33.80 11.11 -23.23
N SER A 803 33.82 12.20 -22.45
CA SER A 803 32.68 13.08 -22.22
C SER A 803 33.14 14.52 -21.98
N ILE A 804 32.50 15.47 -22.65
CA ILE A 804 32.68 16.91 -22.42
C ILE A 804 31.29 17.56 -22.30
N GLU A 805 31.08 18.28 -21.20
CA GLU A 805 29.91 19.09 -20.88
C GLU A 805 30.22 20.58 -21.13
N ASP A 806 29.25 21.27 -21.73
CA ASP A 806 29.29 22.69 -22.11
C ASP A 806 30.60 23.21 -22.76
N PRO A 807 31.06 22.59 -23.87
CA PRO A 807 32.26 23.00 -24.60
C PRO A 807 32.19 24.40 -25.22
N PHE A 808 31.02 25.00 -25.40
CA PHE A 808 30.84 26.34 -25.99
C PHE A 808 29.74 27.11 -25.28
N ASP A 809 29.69 28.42 -25.51
CA ASP A 809 28.61 29.27 -25.00
C ASP A 809 27.23 28.70 -25.35
N GLN A 810 26.29 28.83 -24.41
CA GLN A 810 24.91 28.35 -24.55
C GLN A 810 24.21 28.74 -25.87
N ASP A 811 24.57 29.86 -26.51
CA ASP A 811 23.92 30.33 -27.73
C ASP A 811 24.82 30.27 -28.98
N ASP A 812 26.02 29.68 -28.91
CA ASP A 812 26.90 29.38 -30.07
C ASP A 812 26.55 28.02 -30.72
N TRP A 813 25.29 27.88 -31.13
CA TRP A 813 24.74 26.65 -31.75
C TRP A 813 25.57 26.09 -32.92
N SER A 814 26.26 26.97 -33.65
CA SER A 814 27.19 26.62 -34.73
C SER A 814 28.41 25.84 -34.23
N ALA A 815 29.06 26.30 -33.17
CA ALA A 815 30.23 25.62 -32.61
C ALA A 815 29.86 24.26 -32.00
N TRP A 816 28.74 24.19 -31.29
CA TRP A 816 28.17 22.96 -30.76
C TRP A 816 27.96 21.89 -31.85
N THR A 817 27.24 22.23 -32.92
CA THR A 817 26.98 21.31 -34.04
C THR A 817 28.27 20.88 -34.73
N ASN A 818 29.15 21.84 -35.08
CA ASN A 818 30.42 21.55 -35.75
C ASN A 818 31.34 20.64 -34.92
N PHE A 819 31.37 20.82 -33.60
CA PHE A 819 32.18 19.99 -32.71
C PHE A 819 31.59 18.59 -32.55
N THR A 820 30.28 18.49 -32.29
CA THR A 820 29.56 17.21 -32.13
C THR A 820 29.63 16.35 -33.40
N ASP A 821 29.51 16.93 -34.60
CA ASP A 821 29.70 16.21 -35.87
C ASP A 821 31.18 15.81 -36.12
N SER A 822 32.14 16.35 -35.36
CA SER A 822 33.59 16.12 -35.55
C SER A 822 34.21 15.12 -34.56
N THR A 823 33.44 14.55 -33.63
CA THR A 823 33.94 13.65 -32.58
C THR A 823 32.97 12.52 -32.25
N ASP A 824 33.50 11.37 -31.84
CA ASP A 824 32.71 10.20 -31.41
C ASP A 824 32.45 10.18 -29.88
N ILE A 825 32.95 11.18 -29.13
CA ILE A 825 32.76 11.24 -27.67
C ILE A 825 31.37 11.73 -27.28
N GLN A 826 31.01 11.55 -26.00
CA GLN A 826 29.82 12.15 -25.44
C GLN A 826 29.98 13.69 -25.37
N VAL A 827 29.02 14.42 -25.93
CA VAL A 827 28.92 15.89 -25.84
C VAL A 827 27.62 16.19 -25.10
N VAL A 828 27.75 16.68 -23.87
CA VAL A 828 26.64 16.93 -22.93
C VAL A 828 26.22 18.39 -23.04
N GLY A 829 24.94 18.63 -23.28
CA GLY A 829 24.34 19.97 -23.23
C GLY A 829 23.63 20.22 -21.90
N ASP A 830 24.24 21.00 -21.01
CA ASP A 830 23.63 21.50 -19.78
C ASP A 830 23.15 22.95 -19.97
N ASP A 831 24.03 23.95 -19.94
CA ASP A 831 23.72 25.36 -20.27
C ASP A 831 23.08 25.50 -21.67
N LEU A 832 23.46 24.66 -22.63
CA LEU A 832 22.84 24.64 -23.97
C LEU A 832 21.34 24.36 -23.88
N THR A 833 20.92 23.42 -23.04
CA THR A 833 19.55 22.88 -23.03
C THR A 833 18.72 23.41 -21.86
N VAL A 834 19.35 23.71 -20.72
CA VAL A 834 18.79 24.09 -19.41
C VAL A 834 17.57 23.27 -18.99
N THR A 835 17.54 21.99 -19.37
CA THR A 835 16.37 21.11 -19.19
C THR A 835 15.06 21.73 -19.75
N ASN A 836 15.14 22.51 -20.83
CA ASN A 836 14.02 23.24 -21.43
C ASN A 836 13.55 22.57 -22.74
N PRO A 837 12.29 22.09 -22.85
CA PRO A 837 11.81 21.34 -24.02
C PRO A 837 12.02 22.02 -25.37
N ASN A 838 11.95 23.36 -25.44
CA ASN A 838 12.16 24.09 -26.69
C ASN A 838 13.63 24.09 -27.12
N ARG A 839 14.56 24.26 -26.16
CA ARG A 839 16.01 24.22 -26.42
C ARG A 839 16.49 22.79 -26.67
N ILE A 840 15.92 21.80 -25.99
CA ILE A 840 16.16 20.37 -26.26
C ILE A 840 15.69 20.02 -27.69
N SER A 841 14.47 20.41 -28.06
CA SER A 841 13.95 20.19 -29.43
C SER A 841 14.88 20.79 -30.48
N LYS A 842 15.34 22.04 -30.26
CA LYS A 842 16.32 22.69 -31.14
C LYS A 842 17.67 21.95 -31.18
N ALA A 843 18.18 21.48 -30.05
CA ALA A 843 19.43 20.72 -29.98
C ALA A 843 19.34 19.38 -30.71
N VAL A 844 18.17 18.74 -30.73
CA VAL A 844 17.88 17.54 -31.52
C VAL A 844 17.78 17.86 -33.02
N GLU A 845 17.11 18.96 -33.40
CA GLU A 845 16.99 19.41 -34.80
C GLU A 845 18.33 19.79 -35.41
N GLU A 846 19.16 20.55 -34.68
CA GLU A 846 20.48 21.01 -35.12
C GLU A 846 21.60 19.99 -34.84
N LYS A 847 21.32 18.92 -34.08
CA LYS A 847 22.32 17.93 -33.58
C LYS A 847 23.46 18.57 -32.78
N ALA A 848 23.13 19.62 -32.03
CA ALA A 848 24.10 20.42 -31.29
C ALA A 848 24.86 19.61 -30.22
N CYS A 849 24.21 18.63 -29.59
CA CYS A 849 24.80 17.73 -28.60
C CYS A 849 24.26 16.30 -28.79
N ASN A 850 24.99 15.28 -28.28
CA ASN A 850 24.57 13.88 -28.34
C ASN A 850 24.16 13.30 -26.97
N CYS A 851 24.23 14.11 -25.91
CA CYS A 851 23.79 13.80 -24.56
C CYS A 851 23.05 14.98 -23.94
N LEU A 852 21.94 14.69 -23.24
CA LEU A 852 21.19 15.62 -22.43
C LEU A 852 21.58 15.48 -20.95
N LEU A 853 21.85 16.59 -20.27
CA LEU A 853 21.82 16.63 -18.80
C LEU A 853 20.44 17.12 -18.34
N LEU A 854 19.84 16.42 -17.36
CA LEU A 854 18.43 16.60 -17.00
C LEU A 854 18.27 17.03 -15.53
N LYS A 855 18.43 18.33 -15.26
CA LYS A 855 18.35 18.89 -13.90
C LYS A 855 16.90 19.23 -13.55
N VAL A 856 16.25 18.36 -12.76
CA VAL A 856 14.85 18.51 -12.33
C VAL A 856 14.52 19.89 -11.70
N ASN A 857 15.49 20.53 -11.05
CA ASN A 857 15.35 21.88 -10.48
C ASN A 857 15.31 23.00 -11.52
N GLN A 858 15.90 22.83 -12.71
CA GLN A 858 15.82 23.81 -13.81
C GLN A 858 14.44 23.80 -14.48
N ILE A 859 13.67 22.71 -14.37
CA ILE A 859 12.31 22.63 -14.94
C ILE A 859 11.19 22.77 -13.90
N GLY A 860 11.39 22.31 -12.66
CA GLY A 860 10.52 22.62 -11.52
C GLY A 860 9.29 21.70 -11.32
N THR A 861 9.06 20.69 -12.15
CA THR A 861 8.04 19.64 -11.96
C THR A 861 8.58 18.27 -12.38
N VAL A 862 7.94 17.19 -11.90
CA VAL A 862 8.26 15.82 -12.33
C VAL A 862 7.81 15.59 -13.76
N THR A 863 6.59 16.00 -14.15
CA THR A 863 6.11 15.75 -15.52
C THR A 863 6.81 16.61 -16.58
N GLY A 864 7.34 17.77 -16.23
CA GLY A 864 8.16 18.55 -17.16
C GLY A 864 9.45 17.80 -17.54
N VAL A 865 10.01 17.01 -16.62
CA VAL A 865 11.10 16.08 -16.94
C VAL A 865 10.66 15.05 -17.96
N ASP A 866 9.46 14.48 -17.82
CA ASP A 866 8.93 13.48 -18.76
C ASP A 866 8.64 14.09 -20.16
N GLU A 867 8.29 15.38 -20.25
CA GLU A 867 8.16 16.12 -21.52
C GLU A 867 9.49 16.49 -22.19
N SER A 868 10.60 16.42 -21.44
CA SER A 868 11.94 16.81 -21.89
C SER A 868 12.78 15.63 -22.42
N VAL A 869 12.25 14.40 -22.28
CA VAL A 869 12.92 13.12 -22.51
C VAL A 869 12.35 12.41 -23.75
#